data_AF-A0A8S9U8E1-F1
#
_entry.id   AF-A0A8S9U8E1-F1
#
_cell.length_a   1.000
_cell.length_b   1.000
_cell.length_c   1.000
_cell.angle_alpha   90.00
_cell.angle_beta   90.00
_cell.angle_gamma   90.00
#
_symmetry.space_group_name_H-M   'P 1'
#
loop_
_entity.id
_entity.type
_entity.pdbx_description
1 polymer ?
#
loop_
_entity_poly.entity_id
_entity_poly.type
_entity_poly.pdbx_seq_one_letter_code
_entity_poly.pdbx_strand_id
1 'polypeptide(L)'
;MVSSAGEGGSTTGNLQVPSAAYMEVLSPRVPSSGTSSRALNLRRRKIEIEIVEGARKGPTWQFPGSGSSEHVQVPQGELTEIQKELDQPKKLLGQLPATSISGNDILSSVLYSASSVAAKAGKLMPIPLLMVSTVLFFFRFIYEEVVTAIPLNGGTYNALLNTTSKRTAAVAACLSILSYVATGVVSATSGVRYLNNQIDIPIVGATIILLGAFAILAVIGITESSRVAVVIFLHHILVLLILLVSCIVYGINHPHVFRDNMHAGYPEVDFAGSMLDGNVFTAIFFGFGASMLGITGFESSSNYVEEQKPGVFRQTLRNMWALVTFFNVGLGAGILAVLPLEGDGGIYHSSDDLLAMVGRESVGSWFESWICVDAFIVLSGAVLTSYVGICGLVRRLSTDRVLPAFLARTNKLRGTNHYIIGIYFLLSSSLVLILNADATTVNGVYTYAFLGLMAMFSCACMLLKGKRSEIPRDIHAPWATVIIGFILVVVAIFANLLGDPSVLMYFAIYFIVVMLAMFIMFERVTILRCMLVMLKKMAPSRYGKAAAVGLTTDNSEVEHTGARGGRTIARTIISIRNAPIVFFCKVPDLTIINKAIIYVRRNEQTHTLRIVHVFADEEADAPILATFREMAALLDSMYPKIRVDFVSVRGEFGPAMIEWLSRSMNVPRNMMFITQPDLISAERVSTAGVRVITA
;
A
#
# COMPACT_ATOMS: atom_id res chain seq x y z
N MET A 1 -41.81 19.16 63.32
CA MET A 1 -41.45 20.18 64.33
C MET A 1 -40.86 21.38 63.60
N VAL A 2 -41.57 22.52 63.63
CA VAL A 2 -41.06 23.92 63.65
C VAL A 2 -40.13 24.36 62.50
N SER A 3 -40.24 25.49 61.80
CA SER A 3 -41.18 26.62 61.70
C SER A 3 -40.62 27.61 60.66
N SER A 4 -41.52 28.34 60.00
CA SER A 4 -41.47 29.76 59.56
C SER A 4 -40.35 30.34 58.67
N ALA A 5 -40.82 30.92 57.55
CA ALA A 5 -40.67 32.31 57.04
C ALA A 5 -39.24 32.86 56.78
N GLY A 6 -38.98 33.64 55.72
CA GLY A 6 -39.84 34.24 54.70
C GLY A 6 -39.02 35.05 53.68
N GLU A 7 -39.71 35.45 52.61
CA GLU A 7 -39.50 36.58 51.68
C GLU A 7 -38.13 36.88 51.03
N GLY A 8 -38.18 37.08 49.70
CA GLY A 8 -37.18 37.85 48.95
C GLY A 8 -36.91 37.29 47.55
N GLY A 9 -37.46 37.91 46.51
CA GLY A 9 -37.33 37.46 45.12
C GLY A 9 -35.94 37.60 44.51
N SER A 10 -35.68 36.86 43.42
CA SER A 10 -34.87 37.34 42.28
C SER A 10 -34.93 36.34 41.11
N THR A 11 -34.83 36.91 39.92
CA THR A 11 -34.88 36.33 38.58
C THR A 11 -33.62 35.57 38.16
N THR A 12 -33.83 34.47 37.42
CA THR A 12 -33.04 33.91 36.29
C THR A 12 -31.52 33.73 36.39
N GLY A 13 -31.05 32.51 36.09
CA GLY A 13 -29.64 32.22 35.77
C GLY A 13 -29.47 31.01 34.84
N ASN A 14 -29.72 31.19 33.54
CA ASN A 14 -29.20 30.30 32.51
C ASN A 14 -27.72 30.66 32.26
N LEU A 15 -26.80 29.78 32.65
CA LEU A 15 -25.37 29.89 32.34
C LEU A 15 -25.13 29.56 30.85
N GLN A 16 -25.23 30.58 29.99
CA GLN A 16 -24.54 30.58 28.70
C GLN A 16 -23.09 30.97 28.94
N VAL A 17 -22.17 30.04 28.69
CA VAL A 17 -20.72 30.31 28.62
C VAL A 17 -20.45 31.20 27.40
N PRO A 18 -19.92 32.43 27.54
CA PRO A 18 -19.52 33.22 26.38
C PRO A 18 -18.19 32.69 25.86
N SER A 19 -18.15 32.31 24.58
CA SER A 19 -16.90 32.15 23.82
C SER A 19 -16.10 33.44 23.92
N ALA A 20 -14.88 33.37 24.45
CA ALA A 20 -13.94 34.49 24.53
C ALA A 20 -13.55 34.98 23.12
N ALA A 21 -14.38 35.86 22.56
CA ALA A 21 -13.97 36.77 21.51
C ALA A 21 -13.12 37.86 22.17
N TYR A 22 -11.94 38.16 21.61
CA TYR A 22 -11.23 39.40 21.91
C TYR A 22 -12.20 40.57 21.71
N MET A 23 -12.73 41.12 22.80
CA MET A 23 -13.41 42.41 22.86
C MET A 23 -12.43 43.37 23.53
N GLU A 24 -11.98 44.40 22.80
CA GLU A 24 -11.58 45.62 23.47
C GLU A 24 -12.82 46.21 24.14
N VAL A 25 -12.84 46.21 25.47
CA VAL A 25 -13.91 46.84 26.24
C VAL A 25 -13.61 48.33 26.34
N LEU A 26 -14.23 49.13 25.47
CA LEU A 26 -14.35 50.58 25.67
C LEU A 26 -15.60 50.87 26.51
N SER A 27 -15.50 51.84 27.42
CA SER A 27 -16.52 52.23 28.42
C SER A 27 -17.92 52.49 27.81
N PRO A 28 -19.01 52.24 28.56
CA PRO A 28 -20.33 52.12 27.98
C PRO A 28 -20.89 53.46 27.47
N ARG A 29 -21.28 53.49 26.19
CA ARG A 29 -22.18 54.52 25.62
C ARG A 29 -23.57 53.92 25.36
N VAL A 30 -24.59 54.73 25.65
CA VAL A 30 -26.04 54.47 25.67
C VAL A 30 -26.57 53.87 24.35
N PRO A 31 -27.55 52.95 24.39
CA PRO A 31 -28.05 52.26 23.19
C PRO A 31 -28.95 53.17 22.35
N SER A 32 -28.73 53.18 21.03
CA SER A 32 -29.71 53.68 20.04
C SER A 32 -30.37 52.49 19.34
N SER A 33 -31.69 52.62 19.17
CA SER A 33 -32.62 51.66 18.62
C SER A 33 -32.49 51.51 17.10
N GLY A 34 -32.52 50.28 16.59
CA GLY A 34 -32.51 50.03 15.14
C GLY A 34 -32.61 48.56 14.75
N THR A 35 -33.85 48.10 14.62
CA THR A 35 -34.40 47.11 13.66
C THR A 35 -33.54 45.93 13.16
N SER A 36 -34.05 44.74 13.49
CA SER A 36 -33.74 43.41 12.96
C SER A 36 -33.90 43.31 11.43
N SER A 37 -32.82 42.89 10.75
CA SER A 37 -32.90 41.99 9.60
C SER A 37 -31.90 40.86 9.81
N ARG A 38 -32.40 39.62 9.90
CA ARG A 38 -31.59 38.43 10.14
C ARG A 38 -31.01 37.95 8.81
N ALA A 39 -30.06 38.71 8.26
CA ALA A 39 -29.11 38.16 7.30
C ALA A 39 -28.18 37.19 8.06
N LEU A 40 -27.81 36.07 7.44
CA LEU A 40 -26.71 35.24 7.92
C LEU A 40 -25.45 36.12 7.98
N ASN A 41 -25.18 36.72 9.14
CA ASN A 41 -24.07 37.62 9.38
C ASN A 41 -22.75 36.85 9.30
N LEU A 42 -22.23 36.66 8.08
CA LEU A 42 -20.84 36.28 7.87
C LEU A 42 -19.97 37.45 8.34
N ARG A 43 -19.35 37.29 9.50
CA ARG A 43 -18.43 38.29 10.06
C ARG A 43 -17.16 38.34 9.22
N ARG A 44 -17.07 39.29 8.28
CA ARG A 44 -15.85 39.57 7.50
C ARG A 44 -14.91 40.43 8.35
N ARG A 45 -13.67 39.96 8.56
CA ARG A 45 -12.61 40.72 9.23
C ARG A 45 -11.53 41.05 8.21
N LYS A 46 -11.18 42.32 8.07
CA LYS A 46 -10.00 42.77 7.31
C LYS A 46 -8.85 42.91 8.29
N ILE A 47 -7.73 42.25 8.00
CA ILE A 47 -6.51 42.36 8.80
C ILE A 47 -5.45 42.91 7.86
N GLU A 48 -4.93 44.09 8.16
CA GLU A 48 -3.82 44.69 7.42
C GLU A 48 -2.53 44.40 8.18
N ILE A 49 -1.60 43.69 7.53
CA ILE A 49 -0.32 43.28 8.11
C ILE A 49 0.76 43.81 7.18
N GLU A 50 1.61 44.70 7.69
CA GLU A 50 2.80 45.14 6.96
C GLU A 50 3.86 44.03 7.00
N ILE A 51 4.33 43.60 5.83
CA ILE A 51 5.37 42.58 5.69
C ILE A 51 6.64 43.28 5.22
N VAL A 52 7.66 43.31 6.09
CA VAL A 52 8.98 43.82 5.73
C VAL A 52 9.85 42.68 5.21
N GLU A 53 10.07 42.63 3.90
CA GLU A 53 10.92 41.61 3.27
C GLU A 53 12.42 41.96 3.45
N GLY A 54 13.05 41.41 4.48
CA GLY A 54 14.51 41.41 4.62
C GLY A 54 15.15 40.18 3.96
N ALA A 55 16.40 40.31 3.49
CA ALA A 55 17.18 39.17 3.00
C ALA A 55 17.25 38.08 4.09
N ARG A 56 16.56 36.95 3.89
CA ARG A 56 16.55 35.83 4.84
C ARG A 56 17.99 35.33 5.04
N LYS A 57 18.61 35.66 6.17
CA LYS A 57 19.99 35.26 6.49
C LYS A 57 20.05 33.77 6.79
N GLY A 58 20.56 32.99 5.85
CA GLY A 58 20.83 31.56 6.01
C GLY A 58 21.11 30.87 4.68
N PRO A 59 21.66 29.65 4.69
CA PRO A 59 21.98 28.97 3.45
C PRO A 59 20.71 28.46 2.74
N THR A 60 20.71 28.45 1.41
CA THR A 60 19.54 28.10 0.57
C THR A 60 19.06 26.66 0.77
N TRP A 61 19.96 25.75 1.18
CA TRP A 61 19.59 24.38 1.57
C TRP A 61 18.75 24.32 2.87
N GLN A 62 18.67 25.42 3.62
CA GLN A 62 17.85 25.59 4.82
C GLN A 62 16.66 26.54 4.60
N PHE A 63 16.83 27.58 3.77
CA PHE A 63 15.81 28.60 3.48
C PHE A 63 15.67 28.81 1.96
N PRO A 64 14.57 28.41 1.33
CA PRO A 64 14.44 28.40 -0.14
C PRO A 64 14.22 29.76 -0.81
N GLY A 65 14.29 30.88 -0.07
CA GLY A 65 13.98 32.22 -0.56
C GLY A 65 12.51 32.61 -0.38
N SER A 66 12.08 33.66 -1.08
CA SER A 66 10.70 34.17 -1.08
C SER A 66 9.86 33.52 -2.18
N GLY A 67 8.55 33.47 -1.97
CA GLY A 67 7.55 33.03 -2.94
C GLY A 67 7.40 33.96 -4.15
N SER A 68 6.78 33.46 -5.21
CA SER A 68 6.43 34.24 -6.40
C SER A 68 4.96 34.06 -6.79
N SER A 69 4.40 35.02 -7.53
CA SER A 69 3.09 34.89 -8.17
C SER A 69 3.23 34.81 -9.69
N GLU A 70 2.58 33.82 -10.30
CA GLU A 70 2.58 33.59 -11.75
C GLU A 70 1.13 33.54 -12.28
N HIS A 71 0.95 34.02 -13.51
CA HIS A 71 -0.31 33.91 -14.24
C HIS A 71 -0.06 33.12 -15.52
N VAL A 72 -0.82 32.04 -15.70
CA VAL A 72 -0.61 31.05 -16.75
C VAL A 72 -1.87 30.96 -17.60
N GLN A 73 -1.70 31.25 -18.90
CA GLN A 73 -2.74 31.04 -19.89
C GLN A 73 -2.47 29.72 -20.61
N VAL A 74 -3.42 28.78 -20.54
CA VAL A 74 -3.23 27.45 -21.10
C VAL A 74 -3.59 27.44 -22.59
N PRO A 75 -2.70 26.96 -23.48
CA PRO A 75 -3.02 26.82 -24.89
C PRO A 75 -4.13 25.78 -25.10
N GLN A 76 -5.27 26.19 -25.66
CA GLN A 76 -6.42 25.30 -25.86
C GLN A 76 -6.11 24.11 -26.80
N GLY A 77 -5.17 24.29 -27.73
CA GLY A 77 -4.68 23.22 -28.62
C GLY A 77 -4.02 22.08 -27.84
N GLU A 78 -3.09 22.40 -26.93
CA GLU A 78 -2.41 21.40 -26.09
C GLU A 78 -3.38 20.67 -25.15
N LEU A 79 -4.33 21.40 -24.56
CA LEU A 79 -5.40 20.81 -23.74
C LEU A 79 -6.24 19.81 -24.54
N THR A 80 -6.57 20.14 -25.78
CA THR A 80 -7.36 19.27 -26.66
C THR A 80 -6.56 18.03 -27.09
N GLU A 81 -5.26 18.18 -27.34
CA GLU A 81 -4.36 17.05 -27.63
C GLU A 81 -4.21 16.10 -26.44
N ILE A 82 -4.03 16.65 -25.23
CA ILE A 82 -3.99 15.87 -23.99
C ILE A 82 -5.33 15.18 -23.74
N GLN A 83 -6.45 15.88 -23.93
CA GLN A 83 -7.77 15.26 -23.80
C GLN A 83 -7.93 14.11 -24.79
N LYS A 84 -7.52 14.31 -26.05
CA LYS A 84 -7.51 13.25 -27.06
C LYS A 84 -6.61 12.07 -26.67
N GLU A 85 -5.45 12.32 -26.05
CA GLU A 85 -4.56 11.27 -25.51
C GLU A 85 -5.23 10.50 -24.36
N LEU A 86 -5.88 11.21 -23.44
CA LEU A 86 -6.62 10.61 -22.32
C LEU A 86 -7.82 9.79 -22.78
N ASP A 87 -8.47 10.21 -23.86
CA ASP A 87 -9.61 9.54 -24.49
C ASP A 87 -9.19 8.35 -25.38
N GLN A 88 -7.88 8.17 -25.65
CA GLN A 88 -7.44 7.01 -26.42
C GLN A 88 -7.82 5.71 -25.70
N PRO A 89 -8.37 4.72 -26.44
CA PRO A 89 -8.79 3.46 -25.84
C PRO A 89 -7.58 2.72 -25.29
N LYS A 90 -7.48 2.66 -23.96
CA LYS A 90 -6.47 1.87 -23.27
C LYS A 90 -6.80 0.38 -23.42
N LYS A 91 -5.79 -0.45 -23.72
CA LYS A 91 -5.91 -1.91 -23.72
C LYS A 91 -5.96 -2.42 -22.28
N LEU A 92 -7.12 -2.28 -21.64
CA LEU A 92 -7.37 -2.73 -20.27
C LEU A 92 -7.74 -4.21 -20.22
N LEU A 93 -7.37 -4.87 -19.13
CA LEU A 93 -7.66 -6.27 -18.86
C LEU A 93 -9.16 -6.47 -18.64
N GLY A 94 -9.72 -7.45 -19.37
CA GLY A 94 -11.06 -7.97 -19.09
C GLY A 94 -11.07 -8.89 -17.87
N GLN A 95 -12.25 -9.39 -17.52
CA GLN A 95 -12.47 -10.23 -16.34
C GLN A 95 -11.55 -11.45 -16.27
N LEU A 96 -11.49 -12.24 -17.35
CA LEU A 96 -10.70 -13.49 -17.36
C LEU A 96 -9.19 -13.21 -17.23
N PRO A 97 -8.55 -12.38 -18.08
CA PRO A 97 -7.13 -12.05 -17.90
C PRO A 97 -6.79 -11.45 -16.54
N ALA A 98 -7.64 -10.56 -16.01
CA ALA A 98 -7.43 -9.97 -14.69
C ALA A 98 -7.55 -11.01 -13.57
N THR A 99 -8.52 -11.94 -13.68
CA THR A 99 -8.68 -13.05 -12.75
C THR A 99 -7.51 -14.03 -12.85
N SER A 100 -6.99 -14.32 -14.04
CA SER A 100 -5.93 -15.31 -14.22
C SER A 100 -4.58 -14.88 -13.65
N ILE A 101 -4.26 -13.57 -13.67
CA ILE A 101 -2.99 -13.07 -13.11
C ILE A 101 -2.93 -13.33 -11.60
N SER A 102 -3.89 -12.82 -10.83
CA SER A 102 -3.98 -13.09 -9.38
C SER A 102 -4.47 -14.50 -9.07
N GLY A 103 -5.17 -15.13 -10.01
CA GLY A 103 -5.69 -16.49 -9.93
C GLY A 103 -4.61 -17.55 -9.91
N ASN A 104 -3.56 -17.39 -10.72
CA ASN A 104 -2.39 -18.29 -10.68
C ASN A 104 -1.72 -18.26 -9.31
N ASP A 105 -1.59 -17.08 -8.72
CA ASP A 105 -1.02 -16.89 -7.39
C ASP A 105 -1.88 -17.58 -6.33
N ILE A 106 -3.14 -17.15 -6.18
CA ILE A 106 -4.02 -17.65 -5.12
C ILE A 106 -4.42 -19.12 -5.28
N LEU A 107 -4.64 -19.61 -6.50
CA LEU A 107 -5.08 -20.98 -6.70
C LEU A 107 -3.92 -21.98 -6.60
N SER A 108 -2.70 -21.55 -6.93
CA SER A 108 -1.51 -22.38 -6.69
C SER A 108 -1.22 -22.62 -5.21
N SER A 109 -1.77 -21.78 -4.32
CA SER A 109 -1.50 -21.87 -2.88
C SER A 109 -1.89 -23.20 -2.25
N VAL A 110 -2.88 -23.91 -2.82
CA VAL A 110 -3.29 -25.24 -2.36
C VAL A 110 -2.13 -26.26 -2.39
N LEU A 111 -1.17 -26.08 -3.31
CA LEU A 111 -0.02 -26.97 -3.49
C LEU A 111 0.93 -26.98 -2.29
N TYR A 112 0.98 -25.89 -1.51
CA TYR A 112 1.80 -25.79 -0.28
C TYR A 112 0.97 -25.62 1.00
N SER A 113 -0.26 -25.09 0.91
CA SER A 113 -1.10 -24.90 2.09
C SER A 113 -1.72 -26.21 2.58
N ALA A 114 -2.03 -27.16 1.67
CA ALA A 114 -2.67 -28.41 2.04
C ALA A 114 -1.83 -29.22 3.04
N SER A 115 -0.53 -29.42 2.78
CA SER A 115 0.36 -30.13 3.71
C SER A 115 0.53 -29.38 5.03
N SER A 116 0.67 -28.06 4.99
CA SER A 116 0.76 -27.21 6.19
C SER A 116 -0.48 -27.32 7.08
N VAL A 117 -1.68 -27.36 6.48
CA VAL A 117 -2.94 -27.52 7.23
C VAL A 117 -3.09 -28.94 7.74
N ALA A 118 -2.70 -29.96 6.97
CA ALA A 118 -2.73 -31.35 7.43
C ALA A 118 -1.88 -31.53 8.69
N ALA A 119 -0.65 -31.01 8.67
CA ALA A 119 0.29 -31.16 9.76
C ALA A 119 -0.22 -30.57 11.10
N LYS A 120 -1.10 -29.57 11.05
CA LYS A 120 -1.64 -28.91 12.25
C LYS A 120 -3.06 -29.35 12.61
N ALA A 121 -3.90 -29.65 11.61
CA ALA A 121 -5.32 -29.96 11.81
C ALA A 121 -5.65 -31.45 11.71
N GLY A 122 -4.77 -32.26 11.11
CA GLY A 122 -4.99 -33.67 10.81
C GLY A 122 -6.32 -33.90 10.11
N LYS A 123 -7.13 -34.81 10.67
CA LYS A 123 -8.47 -35.15 10.20
C LYS A 123 -9.46 -33.97 10.14
N LEU A 124 -9.19 -32.86 10.84
CA LEU A 124 -10.06 -31.67 10.82
C LEU A 124 -9.69 -30.67 9.73
N MET A 125 -8.70 -30.94 8.87
CA MET A 125 -8.25 -30.05 7.78
C MET A 125 -9.35 -29.27 7.03
N PRO A 126 -10.49 -29.88 6.63
CA PRO A 126 -11.53 -29.16 5.89
C PRO A 126 -12.13 -27.98 6.67
N ILE A 127 -12.15 -28.05 8.01
CA ILE A 127 -12.74 -27.01 8.87
C ILE A 127 -11.91 -25.72 8.80
N PRO A 128 -10.59 -25.70 9.08
CA PRO A 128 -9.75 -24.53 8.86
C PRO A 128 -9.78 -23.96 7.43
N LEU A 129 -9.89 -24.81 6.41
CA LEU A 129 -9.97 -24.39 5.00
C LEU A 129 -11.30 -23.67 4.70
N LEU A 130 -12.38 -24.08 5.35
CA LEU A 130 -13.67 -23.38 5.30
C LEU A 130 -13.64 -22.08 6.11
N MET A 131 -12.97 -22.07 7.27
CA MET A 131 -12.80 -20.85 8.08
C MET A 131 -12.04 -19.77 7.31
N VAL A 132 -10.94 -20.12 6.64
CA VAL A 132 -10.18 -19.14 5.83
C VAL A 132 -10.97 -18.64 4.62
N SER A 133 -11.79 -19.50 4.01
CA SER A 133 -12.76 -19.09 2.97
C SER A 133 -13.77 -18.05 3.49
N THR A 134 -14.15 -18.15 4.76
CA THR A 134 -15.01 -17.18 5.44
C THR A 134 -14.27 -15.87 5.71
N VAL A 135 -12.99 -15.92 6.10
CA VAL A 135 -12.14 -14.72 6.20
C VAL A 135 -12.09 -13.98 4.86
N LEU A 136 -11.82 -14.72 3.77
CA LEU A 136 -11.71 -14.17 2.44
C LEU A 136 -13.04 -13.56 1.94
N PHE A 137 -14.19 -14.13 2.34
CA PHE A 137 -15.50 -13.55 2.07
C PHE A 137 -15.65 -12.15 2.67
N PHE A 138 -15.25 -11.95 3.94
CA PHE A 138 -15.25 -10.61 4.54
C PHE A 138 -14.27 -9.67 3.83
N PHE A 139 -13.05 -10.16 3.55
CA PHE A 139 -12.02 -9.36 2.91
C PHE A 139 -12.35 -8.97 1.48
N ARG A 140 -13.17 -9.75 0.75
CA ARG A 140 -13.71 -9.33 -0.53
C ARG A 140 -14.41 -7.97 -0.42
N PHE A 141 -15.33 -7.79 0.52
CA PHE A 141 -16.03 -6.50 0.68
C PHE A 141 -15.11 -5.39 1.18
N ILE A 142 -14.16 -5.71 2.06
CA ILE A 142 -13.16 -4.74 2.56
C ILE A 142 -12.30 -4.21 1.41
N TYR A 143 -11.79 -5.09 0.55
CA TYR A 143 -10.99 -4.72 -0.62
C TYR A 143 -11.84 -3.98 -1.66
N GLU A 144 -13.05 -4.44 -1.94
CA GLU A 144 -13.97 -3.78 -2.87
C GLU A 144 -14.23 -2.32 -2.42
N GLU A 145 -14.51 -2.06 -1.14
CA GLU A 145 -14.75 -0.70 -0.66
C GLU A 145 -13.52 0.22 -0.76
N VAL A 146 -12.34 -0.27 -0.35
CA VAL A 146 -11.13 0.55 -0.29
C VAL A 146 -10.58 0.85 -1.68
N VAL A 147 -10.48 -0.16 -2.54
CA VAL A 147 -9.83 -0.02 -3.86
C VAL A 147 -10.74 0.69 -4.85
N THR A 148 -12.07 0.49 -4.79
CA THR A 148 -12.98 1.25 -5.67
C THR A 148 -13.05 2.73 -5.30
N ALA A 149 -12.83 3.07 -4.03
CA ALA A 149 -12.72 4.47 -3.59
C ALA A 149 -11.46 5.17 -4.14
N ILE A 150 -10.35 4.43 -4.26
CA ILE A 150 -9.06 4.96 -4.72
C ILE A 150 -8.41 3.94 -5.68
N PRO A 151 -8.84 3.90 -6.96
CA PRO A 151 -8.44 2.88 -7.93
C PRO A 151 -7.06 3.17 -8.51
N LEU A 152 -6.05 3.29 -7.64
CA LEU A 152 -4.66 3.48 -8.01
C LEU A 152 -3.82 2.32 -7.46
N ASN A 153 -2.76 1.99 -8.20
CA ASN A 153 -1.83 0.94 -7.82
C ASN A 153 -1.11 1.26 -6.50
N GLY A 154 -0.62 0.20 -5.84
CA GLY A 154 0.03 0.28 -4.52
C GLY A 154 -0.82 -0.20 -3.35
N GLY A 155 -2.01 -0.78 -3.62
CA GLY A 155 -2.83 -1.51 -2.64
C GLY A 155 -2.95 -0.83 -1.27
N THR A 156 -2.55 -1.53 -0.21
CA THR A 156 -2.61 -1.06 1.18
C THR A 156 -1.83 0.25 1.42
N TYR A 157 -0.69 0.43 0.76
CA TYR A 157 0.10 1.66 0.89
C TYR A 157 -0.71 2.87 0.44
N ASN A 158 -1.33 2.79 -0.74
CA ASN A 158 -2.11 3.91 -1.27
C ASN A 158 -3.40 4.16 -0.46
N ALA A 159 -4.06 3.10 0.01
CA ALA A 159 -5.20 3.21 0.90
C ALA A 159 -4.87 3.98 2.19
N LEU A 160 -3.73 3.65 2.83
CA LEU A 160 -3.27 4.34 4.04
C LEU A 160 -2.69 5.72 3.74
N LEU A 161 -2.09 5.95 2.58
CA LEU A 161 -1.51 7.24 2.21
C LEU A 161 -2.56 8.35 2.14
N ASN A 162 -3.78 8.01 1.70
CA ASN A 162 -4.89 8.97 1.57
C ASN A 162 -5.72 9.15 2.86
N THR A 163 -5.50 8.31 3.87
CA THR A 163 -6.25 8.32 5.13
C THR A 163 -5.38 8.58 6.37
N THR A 164 -4.06 8.44 6.25
CA THR A 164 -3.08 8.51 7.34
C THR A 164 -1.84 9.35 6.98
N SER A 165 -0.74 9.14 7.70
CA SER A 165 0.55 9.76 7.40
C SER A 165 1.36 8.89 6.44
N LYS A 166 2.28 9.53 5.69
CA LYS A 166 3.20 8.82 4.79
C LYS A 166 4.08 7.78 5.50
N ARG A 167 4.42 8.04 6.77
CA ARG A 167 5.20 7.12 7.62
C ARG A 167 4.40 5.86 7.95
N THR A 168 3.14 6.02 8.35
CA THR A 168 2.23 4.91 8.65
C THR A 168 1.97 4.06 7.40
N ALA A 169 1.71 4.72 6.26
CA ALA A 169 1.53 4.04 4.99
C ALA A 169 2.78 3.21 4.60
N ALA A 170 3.98 3.71 4.87
CA ALA A 170 5.22 2.99 4.54
C ALA A 170 5.45 1.72 5.38
N VAL A 171 4.92 1.64 6.60
CA VAL A 171 4.94 0.39 7.38
C VAL A 171 4.17 -0.70 6.63
N ALA A 172 2.98 -0.38 6.12
CA ALA A 172 2.21 -1.31 5.29
C ALA A 172 2.91 -1.63 3.96
N ALA A 173 3.63 -0.67 3.39
CA ALA A 173 4.47 -0.92 2.21
C ALA A 173 5.61 -1.91 2.50
N CYS A 174 6.23 -1.86 3.69
CA CYS A 174 7.25 -2.84 4.09
C CYS A 174 6.67 -4.25 4.18
N LEU A 175 5.48 -4.39 4.79
CA LEU A 175 4.75 -5.67 4.83
C LEU A 175 4.40 -6.17 3.43
N SER A 176 3.98 -5.26 2.53
CA SER A 176 3.67 -5.60 1.13
C SER A 176 4.90 -6.06 0.36
N ILE A 177 6.05 -5.38 0.52
CA ILE A 177 7.33 -5.77 -0.11
C ILE A 177 7.72 -7.17 0.37
N LEU A 178 7.64 -7.41 1.68
CA LEU A 178 7.98 -8.72 2.25
C LEU A 178 7.00 -9.81 1.80
N SER A 179 5.70 -9.50 1.69
CA SER A 179 4.68 -10.40 1.13
C SER A 179 5.10 -10.85 -0.26
N TYR A 180 5.42 -9.92 -1.16
CA TYR A 180 5.83 -10.27 -2.53
C TYR A 180 7.15 -11.02 -2.63
N VAL A 181 8.13 -10.68 -1.80
CA VAL A 181 9.39 -11.44 -1.74
C VAL A 181 9.09 -12.87 -1.31
N ALA A 182 8.28 -13.04 -0.27
CA ALA A 182 7.88 -14.35 0.21
C ALA A 182 7.03 -15.12 -0.81
N THR A 183 6.06 -14.50 -1.49
CA THR A 183 5.30 -15.10 -2.60
C THR A 183 6.21 -15.69 -3.66
N GLY A 184 7.17 -14.91 -4.15
CA GLY A 184 8.08 -15.37 -5.20
C GLY A 184 8.98 -16.51 -4.73
N VAL A 185 9.47 -16.45 -3.48
CA VAL A 185 10.37 -17.47 -2.94
C VAL A 185 9.63 -18.76 -2.58
N VAL A 186 8.47 -18.68 -1.93
CA VAL A 186 7.59 -19.85 -1.66
C VAL A 186 7.23 -20.51 -2.97
N SER A 187 6.70 -19.73 -3.93
CA SER A 187 6.25 -20.29 -5.21
C SER A 187 7.40 -20.95 -5.98
N ALA A 188 8.55 -20.29 -6.08
CA ALA A 188 9.70 -20.87 -6.76
C ALA A 188 10.21 -22.13 -6.06
N THR A 189 10.30 -22.12 -4.72
CA THR A 189 10.79 -23.25 -3.93
C THR A 189 9.84 -24.44 -4.03
N SER A 190 8.54 -24.21 -3.83
CA SER A 190 7.51 -25.25 -3.96
C SER A 190 7.47 -25.82 -5.37
N GLY A 191 7.55 -24.97 -6.41
CA GLY A 191 7.56 -25.44 -7.79
C GLY A 191 8.74 -26.38 -8.07
N VAL A 192 9.94 -26.00 -7.60
CA VAL A 192 11.14 -26.84 -7.72
C VAL A 192 11.01 -28.13 -6.90
N ARG A 193 10.40 -28.11 -5.72
CA ARG A 193 10.17 -29.33 -4.90
C ARG A 193 9.25 -30.33 -5.58
N TYR A 194 8.15 -29.87 -6.18
CA TYR A 194 7.27 -30.73 -6.99
C TYR A 194 8.03 -31.35 -8.18
N LEU A 195 8.91 -30.58 -8.83
CA LEU A 195 9.74 -31.11 -9.91
C LEU A 195 10.82 -32.07 -9.40
N ASN A 196 11.34 -31.85 -8.18
CA ASN A 196 12.35 -32.69 -7.54
C ASN A 196 11.87 -34.13 -7.31
N ASN A 197 10.55 -34.32 -7.11
CA ASN A 197 9.96 -35.66 -7.02
C ASN A 197 10.14 -36.48 -8.33
N GLN A 198 10.25 -35.80 -9.48
CA GLN A 198 10.42 -36.46 -10.77
C GLN A 198 11.89 -36.62 -11.17
N ILE A 199 12.74 -35.68 -10.77
CA ILE A 199 14.16 -35.63 -11.13
C ILE A 199 14.94 -35.00 -9.98
N ASP A 200 16.03 -35.62 -9.55
CA ASP A 200 16.87 -35.10 -8.46
C ASP A 200 17.54 -33.77 -8.88
N ILE A 201 17.18 -32.69 -8.19
CA ILE A 201 17.55 -31.31 -8.52
C ILE A 201 18.04 -30.59 -7.26
N PRO A 202 19.16 -29.85 -7.31
CA PRO A 202 19.59 -29.02 -6.19
C PRO A 202 18.61 -27.86 -5.96
N ILE A 203 17.73 -28.02 -4.95
CA ILE A 203 16.58 -27.13 -4.67
C ILE A 203 16.99 -25.65 -4.62
N VAL A 204 18.02 -25.31 -3.83
CA VAL A 204 18.51 -23.93 -3.65
C VAL A 204 18.94 -23.32 -5.00
N GLY A 205 19.78 -24.03 -5.75
CA GLY A 205 20.32 -23.54 -7.03
C GLY A 205 19.23 -23.39 -8.09
N ALA A 206 18.36 -24.41 -8.23
CA ALA A 206 17.25 -24.38 -9.18
C ALA A 206 16.22 -23.29 -8.86
N THR A 207 15.94 -23.03 -7.58
CA THR A 207 15.06 -21.95 -7.15
C THR A 207 15.60 -20.59 -7.57
N ILE A 208 16.90 -20.34 -7.38
CA ILE A 208 17.55 -19.08 -7.81
C ILE A 208 17.55 -18.95 -9.34
N ILE A 209 17.81 -20.04 -10.06
CA ILE A 209 17.75 -20.06 -11.53
C ILE A 209 16.33 -19.73 -12.01
N LEU A 210 15.30 -20.32 -11.39
CA LEU A 210 13.91 -20.05 -11.72
C LEU A 210 13.55 -18.58 -11.48
N LEU A 211 13.90 -18.04 -10.32
CA LEU A 211 13.71 -16.61 -10.01
C LEU A 211 14.40 -15.71 -11.04
N GLY A 212 15.62 -16.08 -11.48
CA GLY A 212 16.38 -15.35 -12.49
C GLY A 212 15.78 -15.43 -13.89
N ALA A 213 15.27 -16.60 -14.29
CA ALA A 213 14.56 -16.78 -15.55
C ALA A 213 13.31 -15.89 -15.61
N PHE A 214 12.53 -15.84 -14.53
CA PHE A 214 11.37 -14.95 -14.44
C PHE A 214 11.75 -13.47 -14.32
N ALA A 215 12.90 -13.14 -13.75
CA ALA A 215 13.44 -11.77 -13.81
C ALA A 215 13.69 -11.33 -15.26
N ILE A 216 14.32 -12.20 -16.06
CA ILE A 216 14.57 -11.94 -17.49
C ILE A 216 13.24 -11.78 -18.23
N LEU A 217 12.27 -12.65 -17.98
CA LEU A 217 10.93 -12.55 -18.58
C LEU A 217 10.23 -11.23 -18.21
N ALA A 218 10.29 -10.83 -16.95
CA ALA A 218 9.74 -9.56 -16.48
C ALA A 218 10.43 -8.35 -17.13
N VAL A 219 11.75 -8.43 -17.41
CA VAL A 219 12.49 -7.38 -18.15
C VAL A 219 12.04 -7.30 -19.62
N ILE A 220 11.76 -8.44 -20.26
CA ILE A 220 11.29 -8.51 -21.66
C ILE A 220 9.91 -7.84 -21.79
N GLY A 221 9.01 -8.01 -20.81
CA GLY A 221 7.78 -7.24 -20.68
C GLY A 221 6.51 -8.09 -20.50
N ILE A 222 5.62 -7.61 -19.62
CA ILE A 222 4.43 -8.33 -19.12
C ILE A 222 3.21 -8.21 -20.05
N THR A 223 3.19 -7.25 -20.99
CA THR A 223 1.99 -6.93 -21.79
C THR A 223 1.56 -8.07 -22.74
N GLU A 224 2.46 -8.99 -23.08
CA GLU A 224 2.14 -10.25 -23.79
C GLU A 224 1.75 -11.40 -22.83
N SER A 225 2.07 -11.27 -21.55
CA SER A 225 1.97 -12.35 -20.57
C SER A 225 0.57 -12.60 -20.01
N SER A 226 -0.39 -11.69 -20.20
CA SER A 226 -1.77 -11.93 -19.71
C SER A 226 -2.44 -13.10 -20.42
N ARG A 227 -2.10 -13.36 -21.69
CA ARG A 227 -2.55 -14.57 -22.41
C ARG A 227 -1.91 -15.84 -21.84
N VAL A 228 -0.62 -15.78 -21.55
CA VAL A 228 0.12 -16.89 -20.92
C VAL A 228 -0.48 -17.20 -19.55
N ALA A 229 -0.76 -16.17 -18.74
CA ALA A 229 -1.40 -16.32 -17.44
C ALA A 229 -2.76 -17.01 -17.54
N VAL A 230 -3.59 -16.67 -18.55
CA VAL A 230 -4.87 -17.35 -18.80
C VAL A 230 -4.69 -18.82 -19.14
N VAL A 231 -3.72 -19.17 -19.99
CA VAL A 231 -3.46 -20.57 -20.36
C VAL A 231 -3.03 -21.38 -19.14
N ILE A 232 -2.08 -20.87 -18.36
CA ILE A 232 -1.62 -21.50 -17.11
C ILE A 232 -2.80 -21.69 -16.14
N PHE A 233 -3.60 -20.64 -15.96
CA PHE A 233 -4.73 -20.65 -15.04
C PHE A 233 -5.80 -21.68 -15.40
N LEU A 234 -6.20 -21.73 -16.68
CA LEU A 234 -7.21 -22.68 -17.14
C LEU A 234 -6.69 -24.12 -17.12
N HIS A 235 -5.41 -24.33 -17.43
CA HIS A 235 -4.77 -25.64 -17.31
C HIS A 235 -4.79 -26.12 -15.86
N HIS A 236 -4.38 -25.27 -14.93
CA HIS A 236 -4.36 -25.62 -13.50
C HIS A 236 -5.77 -25.92 -12.96
N ILE A 237 -6.78 -25.13 -13.32
CA ILE A 237 -8.18 -25.42 -12.97
C ILE A 237 -8.62 -26.79 -13.48
N LEU A 238 -8.23 -27.16 -14.71
CA LEU A 238 -8.54 -28.47 -15.28
C LEU A 238 -7.88 -29.60 -14.48
N VAL A 239 -6.60 -29.46 -14.15
CA VAL A 239 -5.85 -30.46 -13.36
C VAL A 239 -6.48 -30.62 -11.97
N LEU A 240 -6.75 -29.51 -11.26
CA LEU A 240 -7.41 -29.56 -9.95
C LEU A 240 -8.83 -30.14 -10.01
N LEU A 241 -9.58 -29.89 -11.09
CA LEU A 241 -10.91 -30.46 -11.27
C LEU A 241 -10.84 -31.98 -11.46
N ILE A 242 -9.91 -32.47 -12.28
CA ILE A 242 -9.69 -33.90 -12.48
C ILE A 242 -9.27 -34.55 -11.16
N LEU A 243 -8.35 -33.93 -10.41
CA LEU A 243 -7.91 -34.40 -9.11
C LEU A 243 -9.05 -34.45 -8.09
N LEU A 244 -9.89 -33.41 -8.03
CA LEU A 244 -11.04 -33.40 -7.13
C LEU A 244 -12.03 -34.53 -7.46
N VAL A 245 -12.33 -34.72 -8.74
CA VAL A 245 -13.21 -35.80 -9.19
C VAL A 245 -12.58 -37.17 -8.91
N SER A 246 -11.28 -37.35 -9.12
CA SER A 246 -10.60 -38.61 -8.81
C SER A 246 -10.61 -38.92 -7.32
N CYS A 247 -10.43 -37.92 -6.45
CA CYS A 247 -10.58 -38.08 -5.01
C CYS A 247 -11.98 -38.56 -4.62
N ILE A 248 -13.03 -37.99 -5.23
CA ILE A 248 -14.42 -38.39 -4.96
C ILE A 248 -14.65 -39.83 -5.40
N VAL A 249 -14.23 -40.19 -6.62
CA VAL A 249 -14.40 -41.55 -7.16
C VAL A 249 -13.63 -42.57 -6.32
N TYR A 250 -12.36 -42.29 -6.00
CA TYR A 250 -11.54 -43.16 -5.16
C TYR A 250 -12.12 -43.32 -3.76
N GLY A 251 -12.56 -42.22 -3.13
CA GLY A 251 -13.17 -42.25 -1.80
C GLY A 251 -14.47 -43.05 -1.73
N ILE A 252 -15.27 -43.06 -2.80
CA ILE A 252 -16.47 -43.91 -2.91
C ILE A 252 -16.08 -45.40 -2.99
N ASN A 253 -15.01 -45.72 -3.71
CA ASN A 253 -14.53 -47.09 -3.87
C ASN A 253 -13.77 -47.61 -2.62
N HIS A 254 -13.11 -46.71 -1.88
CA HIS A 254 -12.27 -47.03 -0.72
C HIS A 254 -12.68 -46.23 0.52
N PRO A 255 -13.92 -46.37 1.02
CA PRO A 255 -14.42 -45.56 2.14
C PRO A 255 -13.69 -45.83 3.46
N HIS A 256 -12.95 -46.93 3.56
CA HIS A 256 -12.18 -47.30 4.74
C HIS A 256 -11.06 -46.29 5.03
N VAL A 257 -10.38 -45.73 4.03
CA VAL A 257 -9.29 -44.75 4.24
C VAL A 257 -9.79 -43.52 4.99
N PHE A 258 -10.90 -42.95 4.53
CA PHE A 258 -11.52 -41.80 5.20
C PHE A 258 -11.98 -42.16 6.61
N ARG A 259 -12.60 -43.34 6.78
CA ARG A 259 -13.07 -43.81 8.08
C ARG A 259 -11.91 -43.98 9.07
N ASP A 260 -10.80 -44.56 8.63
CA ASP A 260 -9.62 -44.79 9.46
C ASP A 260 -8.97 -43.46 9.85
N ASN A 261 -8.89 -42.51 8.91
CA ASN A 261 -8.46 -41.14 9.19
C ASN A 261 -9.34 -40.45 10.24
N MET A 262 -10.65 -40.69 10.27
CA MET A 262 -11.52 -40.13 11.31
C MET A 262 -11.25 -40.73 12.70
N HIS A 263 -10.71 -41.94 12.76
CA HIS A 263 -10.30 -42.60 14.00
C HIS A 263 -8.88 -42.25 14.46
N ALA A 264 -8.07 -41.64 13.60
CA ALA A 264 -6.72 -41.19 13.95
C ALA A 264 -6.71 -40.15 15.09
N GLY A 265 -5.58 -40.07 15.80
CA GLY A 265 -5.33 -39.06 16.83
C GLY A 265 -5.28 -37.64 16.26
N TYR A 266 -5.28 -36.64 17.13
CA TYR A 266 -4.99 -35.27 16.73
C TYR A 266 -3.47 -35.06 16.71
N PRO A 267 -2.92 -34.28 15.75
CA PRO A 267 -1.50 -33.96 15.73
C PRO A 267 -1.08 -33.25 17.01
N GLU A 268 0.11 -33.59 17.52
CA GLU A 268 0.79 -32.76 18.51
C GLU A 268 1.16 -31.42 17.89
N VAL A 269 1.10 -30.37 18.70
CA VAL A 269 1.40 -29.01 18.25
C VAL A 269 2.38 -28.35 19.20
N ASP A 270 3.35 -27.65 18.62
CA ASP A 270 4.18 -26.73 19.39
C ASP A 270 3.32 -25.55 19.85
N PHE A 271 3.35 -25.29 21.16
CA PHE A 271 2.79 -24.11 21.79
C PHE A 271 3.90 -23.34 22.49
N ALA A 272 4.38 -22.28 21.85
CA ALA A 272 5.40 -21.39 22.40
C ALA A 272 6.69 -22.11 22.90
N GLY A 273 7.08 -23.20 22.24
CA GLY A 273 8.26 -24.01 22.55
C GLY A 273 7.98 -25.26 23.39
N SER A 274 6.74 -25.52 23.81
CA SER A 274 6.35 -26.78 24.47
C SER A 274 5.34 -27.54 23.62
N MET A 275 5.60 -28.84 23.42
CA MET A 275 4.67 -29.73 22.73
C MET A 275 3.42 -29.96 23.58
N LEU A 276 2.25 -29.72 22.98
CA LEU A 276 0.95 -30.01 23.56
C LEU A 276 0.29 -31.17 22.81
N ASP A 277 -0.39 -32.02 23.57
CA ASP A 277 -1.25 -33.06 23.02
C ASP A 277 -2.34 -32.44 22.14
N GLY A 278 -2.53 -33.03 20.97
CA GLY A 278 -3.56 -32.63 20.03
C GLY A 278 -4.97 -32.81 20.58
N ASN A 279 -5.83 -31.81 20.36
CA ASN A 279 -7.26 -31.91 20.59
C ASN A 279 -8.03 -31.11 19.53
N VAL A 280 -9.35 -31.13 19.58
CA VAL A 280 -10.21 -30.40 18.62
C VAL A 280 -9.87 -28.92 18.55
N PHE A 281 -9.64 -28.28 19.71
CA PHE A 281 -9.35 -26.85 19.76
C PHE A 281 -7.99 -26.52 19.15
N THR A 282 -6.94 -27.26 19.53
CA THR A 282 -5.59 -27.03 18.99
C THR A 282 -5.54 -27.29 17.49
N ALA A 283 -6.19 -28.37 17.02
CA ALA A 283 -6.28 -28.70 15.60
C ALA A 283 -6.99 -27.62 14.78
N ILE A 284 -8.09 -27.05 15.28
CA ILE A 284 -8.81 -25.96 14.60
C ILE A 284 -8.01 -24.66 14.67
N PHE A 285 -7.46 -24.30 15.83
CA PHE A 285 -6.76 -23.03 16.03
C PHE A 285 -5.47 -22.94 15.22
N PHE A 286 -4.59 -23.94 15.34
CA PHE A 286 -3.33 -23.99 14.58
C PHE A 286 -3.55 -24.33 13.11
N GLY A 287 -4.54 -25.18 12.82
CA GLY A 287 -5.00 -25.41 11.45
C GLY A 287 -5.49 -24.14 10.77
N PHE A 288 -6.21 -23.27 11.49
CA PHE A 288 -6.67 -21.97 10.98
C PHE A 288 -5.50 -21.02 10.73
N GLY A 289 -4.48 -21.01 11.60
CA GLY A 289 -3.24 -20.28 11.35
C GLY A 289 -2.55 -20.75 10.06
N ALA A 290 -2.37 -22.06 9.90
CA ALA A 290 -1.74 -22.66 8.72
C ALA A 290 -2.57 -22.47 7.43
N SER A 291 -3.90 -22.47 7.51
CA SER A 291 -4.78 -22.34 6.35
C SER A 291 -4.76 -20.95 5.71
N MET A 292 -4.26 -19.94 6.42
CA MET A 292 -4.08 -18.60 5.87
C MET A 292 -3.14 -18.56 4.67
N LEU A 293 -2.20 -19.52 4.56
CA LEU A 293 -1.37 -19.68 3.36
C LEU A 293 -2.20 -19.98 2.11
N GLY A 294 -3.33 -20.69 2.27
CA GLY A 294 -4.20 -21.10 1.17
C GLY A 294 -5.05 -19.99 0.54
N ILE A 295 -4.89 -18.75 0.99
CA ILE A 295 -5.56 -17.56 0.40
C ILE A 295 -4.58 -16.44 0.05
N THR A 296 -3.28 -16.74 0.12
CA THR A 296 -2.23 -15.79 -0.22
C THR A 296 -2.27 -15.44 -1.71
N GLY A 297 -2.02 -14.19 -2.10
CA GLY A 297 -2.17 -13.72 -3.48
C GLY A 297 -3.50 -13.02 -3.79
N PHE A 298 -4.46 -13.03 -2.85
CA PHE A 298 -5.69 -12.26 -2.95
C PHE A 298 -5.44 -10.75 -3.09
N GLU A 299 -4.36 -10.24 -2.47
CA GLU A 299 -3.96 -8.84 -2.48
C GLU A 299 -3.40 -8.39 -3.84
N SER A 300 -2.92 -9.32 -4.67
CA SER A 300 -2.17 -9.05 -5.90
C SER A 300 -3.00 -8.22 -6.88
N SER A 301 -4.31 -8.46 -6.98
CA SER A 301 -5.23 -7.73 -7.86
C SER A 301 -5.25 -6.20 -7.61
N SER A 302 -5.05 -5.77 -6.36
CA SER A 302 -5.05 -4.34 -6.00
C SER A 302 -3.81 -3.56 -6.49
N ASN A 303 -2.79 -4.26 -6.97
CA ASN A 303 -1.53 -3.66 -7.39
C ASN A 303 -1.39 -3.52 -8.92
N TYR A 304 -2.38 -4.02 -9.66
CA TYR A 304 -2.56 -3.76 -11.10
C TYR A 304 -4.00 -3.35 -11.42
N VAL A 305 -4.67 -2.65 -10.50
CA VAL A 305 -6.06 -2.23 -10.67
C VAL A 305 -6.22 -1.19 -11.79
N GLU A 306 -5.19 -0.36 -12.02
CA GLU A 306 -5.17 0.64 -13.09
C GLU A 306 -5.19 0.00 -14.50
N GLU A 307 -4.74 -1.25 -14.59
CA GLU A 307 -4.70 -2.06 -15.80
C GLU A 307 -6.01 -2.80 -16.05
N GLN A 308 -6.98 -2.78 -15.12
CA GLN A 308 -8.27 -3.48 -15.25
C GLN A 308 -9.36 -2.55 -15.81
N LYS A 309 -10.32 -3.12 -16.56
CA LYS A 309 -11.51 -2.37 -16.99
C LYS A 309 -12.37 -1.96 -15.79
N PRO A 310 -13.14 -0.85 -15.88
CA PRO A 310 -14.08 -0.45 -14.83
C PRO A 310 -15.00 -1.61 -14.42
N GLY A 311 -15.16 -1.82 -13.11
CA GLY A 311 -15.97 -2.90 -12.52
C GLY A 311 -15.34 -4.30 -12.53
N VAL A 312 -14.24 -4.54 -13.26
CA VAL A 312 -13.59 -5.88 -13.33
C VAL A 312 -12.97 -6.28 -12.00
N PHE A 313 -12.41 -5.33 -11.24
CA PHE A 313 -11.77 -5.61 -9.95
C PHE A 313 -12.67 -6.42 -9.00
N ARG A 314 -13.93 -6.02 -8.88
CA ARG A 314 -14.95 -6.73 -8.06
C ARG A 314 -15.19 -8.15 -8.54
N GLN A 315 -15.26 -8.34 -9.86
CA GLN A 315 -15.46 -9.64 -10.46
C GLN A 315 -14.25 -10.55 -10.21
N THR A 316 -13.03 -10.01 -10.32
CA THR A 316 -11.78 -10.72 -10.01
C THR A 316 -11.78 -11.23 -8.56
N LEU A 317 -12.10 -10.38 -7.58
CA LEU A 317 -12.16 -10.80 -6.16
C LEU A 317 -13.22 -11.87 -5.91
N ARG A 318 -14.41 -11.73 -6.53
CA ARG A 318 -15.47 -12.75 -6.45
C ARG A 318 -15.01 -14.09 -7.00
N ASN A 319 -14.39 -14.10 -8.18
CA ASN A 319 -13.98 -15.33 -8.85
C ASN A 319 -12.87 -16.03 -8.06
N MET A 320 -11.88 -15.28 -7.57
CA MET A 320 -10.82 -15.82 -6.70
C MET A 320 -11.40 -16.45 -5.44
N TRP A 321 -12.29 -15.74 -4.74
CA TRP A 321 -12.95 -16.27 -3.55
C TRP A 321 -13.69 -17.59 -3.85
N ALA A 322 -14.53 -17.60 -4.89
CA ALA A 322 -15.31 -18.79 -5.24
C ALA A 322 -14.43 -20.00 -5.60
N LEU A 323 -13.40 -19.79 -6.42
CA LEU A 323 -12.49 -20.87 -6.84
C LEU A 323 -11.70 -21.43 -5.66
N VAL A 324 -11.13 -20.56 -4.84
CA VAL A 324 -10.34 -20.97 -3.67
C VAL A 324 -11.21 -21.69 -2.64
N THR A 325 -12.43 -21.21 -2.38
CA THR A 325 -13.36 -21.90 -1.49
C THR A 325 -13.71 -23.28 -2.02
N PHE A 326 -14.00 -23.40 -3.32
CA PHE A 326 -14.33 -24.67 -3.95
C PHE A 326 -13.17 -25.67 -3.88
N PHE A 327 -11.98 -25.27 -4.34
CA PHE A 327 -10.83 -26.17 -4.42
C PHE A 327 -10.20 -26.47 -3.07
N ASN A 328 -10.00 -25.48 -2.19
CA ASN A 328 -9.38 -25.74 -0.89
C ASN A 328 -10.25 -26.67 -0.03
N VAL A 329 -11.55 -26.38 0.09
CA VAL A 329 -12.44 -27.21 0.93
C VAL A 329 -12.65 -28.59 0.28
N GLY A 330 -12.89 -28.62 -1.04
CA GLY A 330 -13.10 -29.86 -1.78
C GLY A 330 -11.88 -30.78 -1.75
N LEU A 331 -10.70 -30.27 -2.09
CA LEU A 331 -9.46 -31.04 -2.05
C LEU A 331 -9.07 -31.38 -0.61
N GLY A 332 -9.29 -30.51 0.36
CA GLY A 332 -9.04 -30.84 1.77
C GLY A 332 -9.82 -32.07 2.24
N ALA A 333 -11.09 -32.20 1.84
CA ALA A 333 -11.87 -33.41 2.11
C ALA A 333 -11.41 -34.60 1.24
N GLY A 334 -11.11 -34.35 -0.03
CA GLY A 334 -10.66 -35.37 -0.98
C GLY A 334 -9.33 -36.02 -0.60
N ILE A 335 -8.36 -35.25 -0.12
CA ILE A 335 -7.04 -35.73 0.33
C ILE A 335 -7.22 -36.76 1.46
N LEU A 336 -8.08 -36.46 2.45
CA LEU A 336 -8.41 -37.38 3.55
C LEU A 336 -9.14 -38.65 3.10
N ALA A 337 -9.73 -38.67 1.90
CA ALA A 337 -10.42 -39.82 1.35
C ALA A 337 -9.50 -40.73 0.52
N VAL A 338 -8.31 -40.25 0.15
CA VAL A 338 -7.37 -40.97 -0.72
C VAL A 338 -6.15 -41.46 0.05
N LEU A 339 -5.54 -40.61 0.88
CA LEU A 339 -4.32 -40.95 1.61
C LEU A 339 -4.57 -41.12 3.12
N PRO A 340 -3.92 -42.08 3.79
CA PRO A 340 -3.90 -42.14 5.25
C PRO A 340 -3.14 -40.94 5.83
N LEU A 341 -3.48 -40.51 7.04
CA LEU A 341 -2.77 -39.41 7.70
C LEU A 341 -1.31 -39.79 8.04
N GLU A 342 -1.13 -40.99 8.58
CA GLU A 342 0.14 -41.52 9.07
C GLU A 342 0.70 -42.62 8.14
N GLY A 343 1.99 -42.98 8.32
CA GLY A 343 2.69 -44.01 7.57
C GLY A 343 3.55 -43.49 6.41
N ASP A 344 4.38 -44.37 5.84
CA ASP A 344 5.42 -44.04 4.84
C ASP A 344 4.86 -43.55 3.47
N GLY A 345 3.55 -43.64 3.26
CA GLY A 345 2.83 -43.06 2.11
C GLY A 345 1.70 -42.11 2.52
N GLY A 346 1.67 -41.71 3.79
CA GLY A 346 0.62 -40.87 4.34
C GLY A 346 0.81 -39.38 4.07
N ILE A 347 -0.19 -38.60 4.46
CA ILE A 347 -0.24 -37.14 4.26
C ILE A 347 0.94 -36.45 4.96
N TYR A 348 1.31 -36.87 6.17
CA TYR A 348 2.40 -36.23 6.92
C TYR A 348 3.79 -36.50 6.31
N HIS A 349 3.97 -37.62 5.61
CA HIS A 349 5.23 -37.93 4.93
C HIS A 349 5.35 -37.24 3.56
N SER A 350 4.22 -37.03 2.89
CA SER A 350 4.15 -36.44 1.54
C SER A 350 4.04 -34.91 1.55
N SER A 351 4.77 -34.22 2.44
CA SER A 351 4.54 -32.79 2.70
C SER A 351 4.99 -31.85 1.57
N ASP A 352 6.01 -32.24 0.80
CA ASP A 352 6.61 -31.45 -0.28
C ASP A 352 5.80 -31.47 -1.58
N ASP A 353 5.06 -32.54 -1.85
CA ASP A 353 4.37 -32.81 -3.12
C ASP A 353 3.00 -33.52 -2.94
N LEU A 354 2.32 -33.22 -1.82
CA LEU A 354 1.09 -33.89 -1.38
C LEU A 354 0.06 -34.14 -2.48
N LEU A 355 -0.23 -33.14 -3.32
CA LEU A 355 -1.25 -33.28 -4.37
C LEU A 355 -0.81 -34.27 -5.46
N ALA A 356 0.49 -34.38 -5.75
CA ALA A 356 1.01 -35.35 -6.70
C ALA A 356 0.83 -36.79 -6.17
N MET A 357 1.11 -37.01 -4.87
CA MET A 357 0.90 -38.30 -4.21
C MET A 357 -0.58 -38.70 -4.16
N VAL A 358 -1.48 -37.74 -3.94
CA VAL A 358 -2.93 -37.99 -4.02
C VAL A 358 -3.34 -38.36 -5.46
N GLY A 359 -2.77 -37.71 -6.47
CA GLY A 359 -2.98 -38.07 -7.87
C GLY A 359 -2.45 -39.46 -8.22
N ARG A 360 -1.27 -39.81 -7.68
CA ARG A 360 -0.66 -41.14 -7.82
C ARG A 360 -1.58 -42.23 -7.30
N GLU A 361 -2.10 -42.05 -6.09
CA GLU A 361 -2.93 -43.06 -5.44
C GLU A 361 -4.33 -43.14 -6.07
N SER A 362 -4.92 -41.99 -6.44
CA SER A 362 -6.28 -41.97 -6.99
C SER A 362 -6.39 -42.38 -8.46
N VAL A 363 -5.35 -42.13 -9.27
CA VAL A 363 -5.39 -42.33 -10.73
C VAL A 363 -4.19 -43.12 -11.27
N GLY A 364 -3.00 -42.92 -10.70
CA GLY A 364 -1.76 -43.60 -11.09
C GLY A 364 -0.59 -42.65 -11.34
N SER A 365 0.60 -43.22 -11.53
CA SER A 365 1.87 -42.48 -11.66
C SER A 365 1.93 -41.48 -12.81
N TRP A 366 1.19 -41.72 -13.91
CA TRP A 366 1.15 -40.75 -15.01
C TRP A 366 0.48 -39.42 -14.59
N PHE A 367 -0.50 -39.48 -13.68
CA PHE A 367 -1.20 -38.31 -13.19
C PHE A 367 -0.36 -37.57 -12.14
N GLU A 368 0.39 -38.29 -11.32
CA GLU A 368 1.45 -37.73 -10.46
C GLU A 368 2.41 -36.85 -11.26
N SER A 369 3.03 -37.40 -12.32
CA SER A 369 3.96 -36.64 -13.16
C SER A 369 3.29 -35.41 -13.79
N TRP A 370 2.02 -35.53 -14.20
CA TRP A 370 1.28 -34.39 -14.75
C TRP A 370 1.03 -33.30 -13.70
N ILE A 371 0.64 -33.67 -12.47
CA ILE A 371 0.48 -32.72 -11.37
C ILE A 371 1.80 -32.05 -11.02
N CYS A 372 2.92 -32.77 -10.99
CA CYS A 372 4.24 -32.17 -10.76
C CYS A 372 4.59 -31.10 -11.81
N VAL A 373 4.31 -31.38 -13.10
CA VAL A 373 4.54 -30.42 -14.20
C VAL A 373 3.59 -29.23 -14.10
N ASP A 374 2.31 -29.46 -13.83
CA ASP A 374 1.31 -28.40 -13.63
C ASP A 374 1.68 -27.50 -12.45
N ALA A 375 2.04 -28.11 -11.30
CA ALA A 375 2.49 -27.41 -10.10
C ALA A 375 3.68 -26.50 -10.40
N PHE A 376 4.70 -27.00 -11.10
CA PHE A 376 5.85 -26.20 -11.50
C PHE A 376 5.44 -25.02 -12.40
N ILE A 377 4.54 -25.23 -13.36
CA ILE A 377 4.09 -24.19 -14.29
C ILE A 377 3.23 -23.12 -13.59
N VAL A 378 2.26 -23.51 -12.76
CA VAL A 378 1.37 -22.55 -12.08
C VAL A 378 2.11 -21.76 -11.01
N LEU A 379 2.98 -22.41 -10.23
CA LEU A 379 3.81 -21.73 -9.22
C LEU A 379 4.83 -20.80 -9.89
N SER A 380 5.35 -21.16 -11.06
CA SER A 380 6.11 -20.23 -11.91
C SER A 380 5.27 -19.02 -12.36
N GLY A 381 3.98 -19.22 -12.61
CA GLY A 381 3.00 -18.14 -12.82
C GLY A 381 2.84 -17.23 -11.59
N ALA A 382 2.83 -17.79 -10.38
CA ALA A 382 2.81 -17.02 -9.13
C ALA A 382 4.09 -16.20 -8.91
N VAL A 383 5.27 -16.73 -9.28
CA VAL A 383 6.54 -15.98 -9.33
C VAL A 383 6.42 -14.78 -10.27
N LEU A 384 5.80 -14.95 -11.44
CA LEU A 384 5.56 -13.80 -12.33
C LEU A 384 4.63 -12.77 -11.67
N THR A 385 3.57 -13.21 -11.00
CA THR A 385 2.63 -12.33 -10.30
C THR A 385 3.31 -11.50 -9.21
N SER A 386 4.28 -12.07 -8.47
CA SER A 386 5.05 -11.32 -7.49
C SER A 386 5.94 -10.24 -8.14
N TYR A 387 6.55 -10.50 -9.30
CA TYR A 387 7.27 -9.49 -10.09
C TYR A 387 6.35 -8.35 -10.55
N VAL A 388 5.13 -8.66 -11.00
CA VAL A 388 4.13 -7.64 -11.39
C VAL A 388 3.76 -6.78 -10.18
N GLY A 389 3.43 -7.42 -9.05
CA GLY A 389 3.02 -6.75 -7.82
C GLY A 389 4.09 -5.85 -7.23
N ILE A 390 5.33 -6.32 -7.12
CA ILE A 390 6.44 -5.51 -6.59
C ILE A 390 6.79 -4.33 -7.50
N CYS A 391 6.71 -4.50 -8.82
CA CYS A 391 6.91 -3.40 -9.77
C CYS A 391 5.88 -2.29 -9.58
N GLY A 392 4.59 -2.63 -9.47
CA GLY A 392 3.52 -1.68 -9.20
C GLY A 392 3.74 -0.92 -7.89
N LEU A 393 4.02 -1.64 -6.80
CA LEU A 393 4.24 -1.05 -5.48
C LEU A 393 5.49 -0.15 -5.43
N VAL A 394 6.66 -0.66 -5.83
CA VAL A 394 7.93 0.08 -5.72
C VAL A 394 7.96 1.27 -6.66
N ARG A 395 7.37 1.16 -7.86
CA ARG A 395 7.19 2.31 -8.76
C ARG A 395 6.34 3.38 -8.11
N ARG A 396 5.23 3.00 -7.46
CA ARG A 396 4.37 3.95 -6.74
C ARG A 396 5.13 4.63 -5.60
N LEU A 397 5.79 3.88 -4.72
CA LEU A 397 6.61 4.41 -3.63
C LEU A 397 7.70 5.39 -4.12
N SER A 398 8.32 5.07 -5.26
CA SER A 398 9.37 5.90 -5.86
C SER A 398 8.82 7.20 -6.44
N THR A 399 7.66 7.13 -7.11
CA THR A 399 6.95 8.30 -7.63
C THR A 399 6.44 9.17 -6.48
N ASP A 400 6.04 8.54 -5.37
CA ASP A 400 5.66 9.21 -4.13
C ASP A 400 6.88 9.70 -3.32
N ARG A 401 8.12 9.64 -3.85
CA ARG A 401 9.38 10.06 -3.20
C ARG A 401 9.66 9.39 -1.84
N VAL A 402 8.98 8.27 -1.56
CA VAL A 402 9.26 7.38 -0.44
C VAL A 402 10.55 6.63 -0.72
N LEU A 403 10.68 6.05 -1.92
CA LEU A 403 11.89 5.38 -2.40
C LEU A 403 12.67 6.24 -3.42
N PRO A 404 13.93 5.88 -3.76
CA PRO A 404 14.73 6.64 -4.72
C PRO A 404 14.09 6.74 -6.12
N ALA A 405 14.17 7.93 -6.73
CA ALA A 405 13.54 8.19 -8.03
C ALA A 405 14.08 7.32 -9.19
N PHE A 406 15.29 6.78 -9.09
CA PHE A 406 15.85 5.93 -10.15
C PHE A 406 15.07 4.62 -10.34
N LEU A 407 14.40 4.11 -9.29
CA LEU A 407 13.60 2.90 -9.35
C LEU A 407 12.36 3.08 -10.24
N ALA A 408 11.82 4.29 -10.31
CA ALA A 408 10.69 4.60 -11.19
C ALA A 408 11.09 4.70 -12.68
N ARG A 409 12.39 4.70 -13.01
CA ARG A 409 12.86 4.81 -14.40
C ARG A 409 12.49 3.55 -15.19
N THR A 410 11.98 3.77 -16.39
CA THR A 410 11.65 2.72 -17.35
C THR A 410 12.76 2.59 -18.39
N ASN A 411 12.99 1.37 -18.89
CA ASN A 411 13.91 1.14 -20.00
C ASN A 411 13.30 1.70 -21.31
N LYS A 412 14.12 2.32 -22.16
CA LYS A 412 13.71 2.85 -23.47
C LYS A 412 13.25 1.76 -24.46
N LEU A 413 13.79 0.54 -24.37
CA LEU A 413 13.48 -0.54 -25.33
C LEU A 413 12.13 -1.22 -25.08
N ARG A 414 11.77 -1.44 -23.81
CA ARG A 414 10.59 -2.24 -23.42
C ARG A 414 9.65 -1.55 -22.45
N GLY A 415 10.01 -0.36 -21.94
CA GLY A 415 9.19 0.36 -20.96
C GLY A 415 9.17 -0.24 -19.55
N THR A 416 10.03 -1.22 -19.24
CA THR A 416 10.02 -1.97 -17.97
C THR A 416 10.88 -1.31 -16.87
N ASN A 417 10.48 -1.49 -15.60
CA ASN A 417 11.21 -1.01 -14.41
C ASN A 417 12.36 -1.95 -14.00
N HIS A 418 13.34 -2.12 -14.89
CA HIS A 418 14.46 -3.08 -14.75
C HIS A 418 15.24 -2.99 -13.43
N TYR A 419 15.40 -1.80 -12.83
CA TYR A 419 16.04 -1.68 -11.51
C TYR A 419 15.24 -2.34 -10.39
N ILE A 420 13.90 -2.23 -10.42
CA ILE A 420 13.04 -2.87 -9.43
C ILE A 420 13.16 -4.39 -9.56
N ILE A 421 13.10 -4.89 -10.80
CA ILE A 421 13.21 -6.32 -11.11
C ILE A 421 14.54 -6.89 -10.61
N GLY A 422 15.66 -6.21 -10.91
CA GLY A 422 16.99 -6.65 -10.49
C GLY A 422 17.17 -6.65 -8.96
N ILE A 423 16.71 -5.60 -8.26
CA ILE A 423 16.78 -5.54 -6.80
C ILE A 423 15.88 -6.60 -6.16
N TYR A 424 14.69 -6.81 -6.69
CA TYR A 424 13.79 -7.86 -6.22
C TYR A 424 14.42 -9.24 -6.40
N PHE A 425 15.01 -9.54 -7.57
CA PHE A 425 15.72 -10.81 -7.79
C PHE A 425 16.82 -11.04 -6.75
N LEU A 426 17.64 -10.02 -6.46
CA LEU A 426 18.70 -10.12 -5.45
C LEU A 426 18.13 -10.34 -4.04
N LEU A 427 17.07 -9.61 -3.68
CA LEU A 427 16.41 -9.74 -2.39
C LEU A 427 15.77 -11.13 -2.21
N SER A 428 15.03 -11.61 -3.21
CA SER A 428 14.43 -12.96 -3.20
C SER A 428 15.49 -14.05 -3.18
N SER A 429 16.57 -13.92 -3.95
CA SER A 429 17.69 -14.89 -3.93
C SER A 429 18.39 -14.90 -2.57
N SER A 430 18.52 -13.76 -1.90
CA SER A 430 19.10 -13.70 -0.55
C SER A 430 18.24 -14.45 0.47
N LEU A 431 16.91 -14.40 0.34
CA LEU A 431 15.98 -15.13 1.20
C LEU A 431 16.09 -16.65 0.98
N VAL A 432 16.21 -17.10 -0.27
CA VAL A 432 16.46 -18.51 -0.61
C VAL A 432 17.74 -19.02 0.05
N LEU A 433 18.84 -18.26 -0.05
CA LEU A 433 20.15 -18.64 0.49
C LEU A 433 20.16 -18.68 2.02
N ILE A 434 19.59 -17.66 2.68
CA ILE A 434 19.59 -17.55 4.14
C ILE A 434 18.70 -18.62 4.78
N LEU A 435 17.56 -18.94 4.16
CA LEU A 435 16.63 -19.95 4.65
C LEU A 435 16.92 -21.34 4.11
N ASN A 436 17.99 -21.52 3.33
CA ASN A 436 18.37 -22.78 2.67
C ASN A 436 17.20 -23.46 1.95
N ALA A 437 16.30 -22.66 1.35
CA ALA A 437 15.05 -23.11 0.74
C ALA A 437 14.16 -24.02 1.63
N ASP A 438 14.20 -23.83 2.96
CA ASP A 438 13.33 -24.53 3.90
C ASP A 438 11.87 -24.10 3.75
N ALA A 439 11.00 -25.03 3.35
CA ALA A 439 9.61 -24.73 3.04
C ALA A 439 8.85 -24.19 4.27
N THR A 440 9.08 -24.78 5.44
CA THR A 440 8.40 -24.40 6.70
C THR A 440 8.70 -22.95 7.08
N THR A 441 9.99 -22.58 7.10
CA THR A 441 10.41 -21.25 7.49
C THR A 441 9.99 -20.19 6.47
N VAL A 442 10.15 -20.48 5.17
CA VAL A 442 9.75 -19.54 4.09
C VAL A 442 8.23 -19.33 4.11
N ASN A 443 7.44 -20.39 4.22
CA ASN A 443 5.98 -20.32 4.32
C ASN A 443 5.57 -19.50 5.53
N GLY A 444 6.20 -19.73 6.68
CA GLY A 444 5.90 -18.97 7.88
C GLY A 444 6.21 -17.47 7.76
N VAL A 445 7.35 -17.09 7.15
CA VAL A 445 7.66 -15.68 6.85
C VAL A 445 6.59 -15.07 5.93
N TYR A 446 6.12 -15.84 4.93
CA TYR A 446 5.04 -15.41 4.06
C TYR A 446 3.76 -15.12 4.84
N THR A 447 3.33 -16.05 5.69
CA THR A 447 2.12 -15.93 6.49
C THR A 447 2.11 -14.66 7.33
N TYR A 448 3.19 -14.33 8.04
CA TYR A 448 3.24 -13.11 8.85
C TYR A 448 3.18 -11.83 8.02
N ALA A 449 3.89 -11.79 6.89
CA ALA A 449 3.87 -10.63 6.00
C ALA A 449 2.47 -10.39 5.41
N PHE A 450 1.85 -11.47 4.92
CA PHE A 450 0.51 -11.45 4.35
C PHE A 450 -0.56 -11.09 5.39
N LEU A 451 -0.55 -11.72 6.58
CA LEU A 451 -1.52 -11.41 7.63
C LEU A 451 -1.37 -9.99 8.17
N GLY A 452 -0.13 -9.53 8.37
CA GLY A 452 0.15 -8.15 8.74
C GLY A 452 -0.41 -7.17 7.69
N LEU A 453 -0.24 -7.50 6.41
CA LEU A 453 -0.79 -6.70 5.31
C LEU A 453 -2.32 -6.65 5.34
N MET A 454 -2.98 -7.79 5.52
CA MET A 454 -4.44 -7.87 5.63
C MET A 454 -4.98 -7.09 6.83
N ALA A 455 -4.32 -7.18 8.00
CA ALA A 455 -4.68 -6.41 9.18
C ALA A 455 -4.60 -4.90 8.90
N MET A 456 -3.50 -4.44 8.29
CA MET A 456 -3.34 -3.04 7.89
C MET A 456 -4.37 -2.61 6.85
N PHE A 457 -4.79 -3.50 5.94
CA PHE A 457 -5.82 -3.22 4.95
C PHE A 457 -7.20 -3.01 5.60
N SER A 458 -7.57 -3.85 6.57
CA SER A 458 -8.80 -3.65 7.34
C SER A 458 -8.76 -2.35 8.15
N CYS A 459 -7.61 -2.01 8.77
CA CYS A 459 -7.41 -0.70 9.40
C CYS A 459 -7.57 0.46 8.41
N ALA A 460 -7.04 0.34 7.18
CA ALA A 460 -7.21 1.33 6.14
C ALA A 460 -8.69 1.55 5.78
N CYS A 461 -9.47 0.46 5.70
CA CYS A 461 -10.91 0.53 5.48
C CYS A 461 -11.64 1.27 6.62
N MET A 462 -11.32 0.96 7.88
CA MET A 462 -11.91 1.67 9.03
C MET A 462 -11.57 3.16 9.02
N LEU A 463 -10.31 3.51 8.68
CA LEU A 463 -9.87 4.90 8.60
C LEU A 463 -10.49 5.65 7.43
N LEU A 464 -10.68 4.99 6.28
CA LEU A 464 -11.39 5.54 5.14
C LEU A 464 -12.86 5.85 5.49
N LYS A 465 -13.53 4.94 6.20
CA LYS A 465 -14.88 5.16 6.71
C LYS A 465 -14.96 6.33 7.69
N GLY A 466 -14.05 6.40 8.66
CA GLY A 466 -14.08 7.42 9.71
C GLY A 466 -13.63 8.81 9.26
N LYS A 467 -12.62 8.91 8.38
CA LYS A 467 -12.02 10.20 8.01
C LYS A 467 -12.41 10.73 6.64
N ARG A 468 -12.96 9.89 5.75
CA ARG A 468 -13.16 10.19 4.31
C ARG A 468 -14.52 9.69 3.82
N SER A 469 -15.58 9.94 4.58
CA SER A 469 -16.93 9.42 4.32
C SER A 469 -17.55 9.85 2.99
N GLU A 470 -17.11 10.98 2.42
CA GLU A 470 -17.73 11.56 1.20
C GLU A 470 -17.03 11.12 -0.09
N ILE A 471 -15.90 10.41 -0.02
CA ILE A 471 -15.28 9.80 -1.21
C ILE A 471 -16.26 8.75 -1.76
N PRO A 472 -16.62 8.81 -3.05
CA PRO A 472 -17.56 7.88 -3.67
C PRO A 472 -17.01 6.44 -3.65
N ARG A 473 -17.90 5.48 -3.45
CA ARG A 473 -17.58 4.04 -3.32
C ARG A 473 -18.63 3.24 -4.05
N ASP A 474 -18.19 2.21 -4.76
CA ASP A 474 -19.13 1.30 -5.41
C ASP A 474 -19.86 0.41 -4.40
N ILE A 475 -19.20 0.13 -3.27
CA ILE A 475 -19.69 -0.75 -2.21
C ILE A 475 -19.32 -0.18 -0.85
N HIS A 476 -20.26 -0.27 0.08
CA HIS A 476 -20.02 -0.01 1.49
C HIS A 476 -20.04 -1.32 2.27
N ALA A 477 -18.87 -1.80 2.71
CA ALA A 477 -18.78 -2.93 3.61
C ALA A 477 -19.36 -2.54 4.99
N PRO A 478 -20.24 -3.35 5.60
CA PRO A 478 -20.74 -3.07 6.94
C PRO A 478 -19.61 -2.99 7.98
N TRP A 479 -19.73 -2.14 9.01
CA TRP A 479 -18.73 -2.07 10.09
C TRP A 479 -18.48 -3.43 10.75
N ALA A 480 -19.53 -4.23 10.94
CA ALA A 480 -19.41 -5.59 11.46
C ALA A 480 -18.50 -6.47 10.59
N THR A 481 -18.64 -6.42 9.26
CA THR A 481 -17.79 -7.14 8.31
C THR A 481 -16.31 -6.75 8.46
N VAL A 482 -16.03 -5.45 8.57
CA VAL A 482 -14.65 -4.95 8.71
C VAL A 482 -14.03 -5.36 10.05
N ILE A 483 -14.78 -5.23 11.15
CA ILE A 483 -14.32 -5.57 12.50
C ILE A 483 -14.12 -7.09 12.65
N ILE A 484 -15.08 -7.90 12.20
CA ILE A 484 -14.97 -9.37 12.23
C ILE A 484 -13.78 -9.82 11.38
N GLY A 485 -13.63 -9.30 10.17
CA GLY A 485 -12.48 -9.59 9.31
C GLY A 485 -11.14 -9.25 9.98
N PHE A 486 -11.04 -8.09 10.63
CA PHE A 486 -9.86 -7.70 11.40
C PHE A 486 -9.56 -8.67 12.55
N ILE A 487 -10.57 -8.99 13.37
CA ILE A 487 -10.41 -9.91 14.50
C ILE A 487 -9.95 -11.29 14.04
N LEU A 488 -10.54 -11.83 12.97
CA LEU A 488 -10.16 -13.15 12.44
C LEU A 488 -8.70 -13.18 11.97
N VAL A 489 -8.22 -12.12 11.31
CA VAL A 489 -6.80 -12.02 10.92
C VAL A 489 -5.89 -11.89 12.14
N VAL A 490 -6.27 -11.12 13.15
CA VAL A 490 -5.49 -11.02 14.41
C VAL A 490 -5.41 -12.38 15.10
N VAL A 491 -6.52 -13.11 15.19
CA VAL A 491 -6.55 -14.48 15.73
C VAL A 491 -5.62 -15.40 14.93
N ALA A 492 -5.60 -15.28 13.60
CA ALA A 492 -4.70 -16.07 12.76
C ALA A 492 -3.21 -15.73 12.96
N ILE A 493 -2.88 -14.46 13.22
CA ILE A 493 -1.52 -14.04 13.59
C ILE A 493 -1.11 -14.72 14.90
N PHE A 494 -1.99 -14.72 15.91
CA PHE A 494 -1.74 -15.41 17.18
C PHE A 494 -1.62 -16.92 17.01
N ALA A 495 -2.43 -17.54 16.16
CA ALA A 495 -2.34 -18.96 15.86
C ALA A 495 -0.98 -19.34 15.28
N ASN A 496 -0.45 -18.56 14.33
CA ASN A 496 0.89 -18.79 13.79
C ASN A 496 1.98 -18.50 14.84
N LEU A 497 1.84 -17.42 15.62
CA LEU A 497 2.80 -17.02 16.65
C LEU A 497 3.00 -18.10 17.71
N LEU A 498 1.90 -18.65 18.20
CA LEU A 498 1.95 -19.67 19.22
C LEU A 498 2.40 -21.02 18.64
N GLY A 499 2.22 -21.24 17.33
CA GLY A 499 2.45 -22.52 16.67
C GLY A 499 3.88 -22.77 16.20
N ASP A 500 4.64 -21.69 15.95
CA ASP A 500 6.09 -21.71 15.72
C ASP A 500 6.70 -20.31 15.96
N PRO A 501 7.22 -20.04 17.17
CA PRO A 501 7.85 -18.76 17.49
C PRO A 501 9.14 -18.49 16.72
N SER A 502 9.82 -19.52 16.22
CA SER A 502 11.12 -19.37 15.56
C SER A 502 10.97 -18.66 14.21
N VAL A 503 9.87 -18.93 13.50
CA VAL A 503 9.50 -18.27 12.25
C VAL A 503 9.32 -16.76 12.43
N LEU A 504 8.73 -16.33 13.57
CA LEU A 504 8.55 -14.90 13.86
C LEU A 504 9.90 -14.17 13.86
N MET A 505 10.96 -14.81 14.36
CA MET A 505 12.30 -14.22 14.41
C MET A 505 12.82 -13.92 13.00
N TYR A 506 12.69 -14.88 12.06
CA TYR A 506 13.11 -14.68 10.67
C TYR A 506 12.30 -13.57 10.00
N PHE A 507 10.98 -13.57 10.17
CA PHE A 507 10.11 -12.50 9.69
C PHE A 507 10.56 -11.13 10.26
N ALA A 508 10.80 -11.05 11.57
CA ALA A 508 11.18 -9.82 12.24
C ALA A 508 12.53 -9.27 11.74
N ILE A 509 13.53 -10.13 11.51
CA ILE A 509 14.83 -9.71 10.95
C ILE A 509 14.65 -9.09 9.57
N TYR A 510 13.94 -9.77 8.65
CA TYR A 510 13.69 -9.24 7.31
C TYR A 510 12.86 -7.97 7.33
N PHE A 511 11.83 -7.94 8.16
CA PHE A 511 11.00 -6.76 8.34
C PHE A 511 11.82 -5.58 8.85
N ILE A 512 12.72 -5.78 9.83
CA ILE A 512 13.63 -4.75 10.34
C ILE A 512 14.57 -4.27 9.23
N VAL A 513 15.13 -5.15 8.40
CA VAL A 513 16.03 -4.76 7.29
C VAL A 513 15.29 -3.89 6.28
N VAL A 514 14.10 -4.31 5.82
CA VAL A 514 13.29 -3.55 4.87
C VAL A 514 12.82 -2.23 5.48
N MET A 515 12.38 -2.25 6.75
CA MET A 515 11.93 -1.07 7.47
C MET A 515 13.08 -0.09 7.75
N LEU A 516 14.29 -0.57 8.03
CA LEU A 516 15.50 0.24 8.19
C LEU A 516 15.86 0.93 6.88
N ALA A 517 15.86 0.21 5.76
CA ALA A 517 16.05 0.80 4.43
C ALA A 517 15.01 1.89 4.16
N MET A 518 13.75 1.66 4.57
CA MET A 518 12.70 2.67 4.48
C MET A 518 12.92 3.88 5.38
N PHE A 519 13.33 3.65 6.62
CA PHE A 519 13.63 4.70 7.58
C PHE A 519 14.78 5.59 7.09
N ILE A 520 15.85 5.00 6.57
CA ILE A 520 16.99 5.74 5.96
C ILE A 520 16.48 6.66 4.85
N MET A 521 15.57 6.18 4.01
CA MET A 521 15.00 6.96 2.92
C MET A 521 14.09 8.10 3.39
N PHE A 522 13.32 7.92 4.47
CA PHE A 522 12.51 8.99 5.09
C PHE A 522 13.34 10.04 5.82
N GLU A 523 14.40 9.62 6.49
CA GLU A 523 15.28 10.52 7.24
C GLU A 523 16.50 10.94 6.43
N ARG A 524 16.56 10.64 5.13
CA ARG A 524 17.73 10.91 4.26
C ARG A 524 18.22 12.35 4.35
N VAL A 525 17.31 13.33 4.41
CA VAL A 525 17.68 14.74 4.56
C VAL A 525 18.28 15.02 5.94
N THR A 526 17.70 14.46 7.01
CA THR A 526 18.20 14.57 8.38
C THR A 526 19.57 13.90 8.52
N ILE A 527 19.74 12.69 7.96
CA ILE A 527 20.99 11.94 7.92
C ILE A 527 22.06 12.74 7.17
N LEU A 528 21.76 13.26 5.97
CA LEU A 528 22.68 14.10 5.20
C LEU A 528 23.09 15.36 5.97
N ARG A 529 22.18 15.98 6.73
CA ARG A 529 22.49 17.12 7.61
C ARG A 529 23.41 16.73 8.76
N CYS A 530 23.13 15.62 9.44
CA CYS A 530 23.99 15.10 10.51
C CYS A 530 25.39 14.77 9.96
N MET A 531 25.47 14.10 8.81
CA MET A 531 26.72 13.83 8.10
C MET A 531 27.47 15.14 7.77
N LEU A 532 26.78 16.16 7.29
CA LEU A 532 27.38 17.47 7.00
C LEU A 532 27.94 18.13 8.28
N VAL A 533 27.24 18.03 9.41
CA VAL A 533 27.72 18.55 10.71
C VAL A 533 28.93 17.75 11.21
N MET A 534 28.91 16.43 11.10
CA MET A 534 30.07 15.59 11.46
C MET A 534 31.28 15.91 10.57
N LEU A 535 31.07 16.06 9.26
CA LEU A 535 32.13 16.35 8.30
C LEU A 535 32.71 17.76 8.49
N LYS A 536 31.91 18.72 8.97
CA LYS A 536 32.43 20.03 9.40
C LYS A 536 33.44 19.90 10.54
N LYS A 537 33.22 18.97 11.48
CA LYS A 537 34.12 18.72 12.61
C LYS A 537 35.35 17.89 12.20
N MET A 538 35.15 16.82 11.42
CA MET A 538 36.21 15.85 11.10
C MET A 538 37.08 16.26 9.90
N ALA A 539 36.52 16.95 8.92
CA ALA A 539 37.20 17.33 7.68
C ALA A 539 36.87 18.79 7.28
N PRO A 540 37.28 19.79 8.07
CA PRO A 540 37.02 21.20 7.77
C PRO A 540 37.68 21.60 6.44
N SER A 541 36.91 22.32 5.62
CA SER A 541 37.41 22.90 4.36
C SER A 541 38.42 24.03 4.63
N ARG A 542 39.27 24.37 3.64
CA ARG A 542 40.22 25.49 3.75
C ARG A 542 39.52 26.81 4.13
N TYR A 543 38.31 27.02 3.63
CA TYR A 543 37.46 28.16 3.98
C TYR A 543 36.92 28.09 5.41
N GLY A 544 36.50 26.91 5.88
CA GLY A 544 36.08 26.69 7.27
C GLY A 544 37.21 26.98 8.28
N LYS A 545 38.47 26.72 7.90
CA LYS A 545 39.64 27.14 8.68
C LYS A 545 39.87 28.66 8.61
N ALA A 546 39.73 29.28 7.45
CA ALA A 546 39.90 30.74 7.30
C ALA A 546 38.83 31.56 8.05
N ALA A 547 37.58 31.12 8.04
CA ALA A 547 36.47 31.74 8.79
C ALA A 547 36.64 31.59 10.32
N ALA A 548 37.15 30.45 10.80
CA ALA A 548 37.45 30.24 12.22
C ALA A 548 38.61 31.11 12.74
N VAL A 549 39.48 31.58 11.84
CA VAL A 549 40.64 32.45 12.15
C VAL A 549 40.33 33.93 11.84
N GLY A 550 39.07 34.28 11.52
CA GLY A 550 38.63 35.67 11.34
C GLY A 550 39.17 36.36 10.08
N LEU A 551 39.65 35.61 9.08
CA LEU A 551 40.38 36.12 7.91
C LEU A 551 39.50 36.42 6.68
N THR A 552 38.17 36.37 6.77
CA THR A 552 37.29 36.53 5.61
C THR A 552 36.36 37.73 5.75
N THR A 553 36.61 38.77 4.95
CA THR A 553 35.65 39.82 4.57
C THR A 553 34.79 39.32 3.40
N ASP A 554 33.51 39.71 3.43
CA ASP A 554 32.40 39.22 2.59
C ASP A 554 32.64 39.30 1.06
N ASN A 555 31.81 38.57 0.29
CA ASN A 555 31.56 38.64 -1.18
C ASN A 555 31.91 37.39 -2.04
N SER A 556 31.39 36.21 -1.71
CA SER A 556 31.23 35.18 -2.75
C SER A 556 29.83 34.58 -2.72
N GLU A 557 29.10 34.67 -3.85
CA GLU A 557 27.82 34.01 -4.16
C GLU A 557 27.85 32.47 -4.05
N VAL A 558 28.99 31.90 -3.68
CA VAL A 558 29.21 30.45 -3.59
C VAL A 558 28.87 29.98 -2.18
N GLU A 559 27.81 29.20 -2.04
CA GLU A 559 27.42 28.60 -0.75
C GLU A 559 28.54 27.73 -0.15
N HIS A 560 29.19 28.23 0.90
CA HIS A 560 30.23 27.48 1.60
C HIS A 560 29.64 26.71 2.78
N THR A 561 29.76 25.39 2.71
CA THR A 561 29.22 24.48 3.74
C THR A 561 30.20 24.22 4.88
N GLY A 562 31.41 24.79 4.87
CA GLY A 562 32.43 24.60 5.91
C GLY A 562 33.17 23.25 5.91
N ALA A 563 32.59 22.17 5.35
CA ALA A 563 33.19 20.83 5.27
C ALA A 563 33.77 20.49 3.88
N ARG A 564 34.87 19.73 3.81
CA ARG A 564 35.35 19.08 2.58
C ARG A 564 34.27 18.12 2.05
N GLY A 565 33.82 18.28 0.80
CA GLY A 565 32.72 17.49 0.24
C GLY A 565 31.30 17.93 0.65
N GLY A 566 31.17 18.92 1.55
CA GLY A 566 29.86 19.39 2.02
C GLY A 566 29.00 20.03 0.91
N ARG A 567 29.61 20.56 -0.16
CA ARG A 567 28.89 21.08 -1.34
C ARG A 567 28.08 20.00 -2.04
N THR A 568 28.62 18.78 -2.15
CA THR A 568 27.92 17.64 -2.75
C THR A 568 26.70 17.28 -1.90
N ILE A 569 26.88 17.23 -0.58
CA ILE A 569 25.78 16.94 0.36
C ILE A 569 24.70 18.03 0.30
N ALA A 570 25.09 19.31 0.30
CA ALA A 570 24.14 20.43 0.20
C ALA A 570 23.39 20.41 -1.14
N ARG A 571 24.08 20.17 -2.26
CA ARG A 571 23.44 20.02 -3.58
C ARG A 571 22.44 18.86 -3.60
N THR A 572 22.77 17.74 -2.97
CA THR A 572 21.83 16.60 -2.83
C THR A 572 20.63 16.97 -1.97
N ILE A 573 20.82 17.65 -0.84
CA ILE A 573 19.72 18.14 0.02
C ILE A 573 18.79 19.07 -0.77
N ILE A 574 19.37 20.03 -1.49
CA ILE A 574 18.63 20.98 -2.34
C ILE A 574 17.87 20.22 -3.42
N SER A 575 18.52 19.30 -4.14
CA SER A 575 17.89 18.49 -5.18
C SER A 575 16.70 17.68 -4.67
N ILE A 576 16.79 17.11 -3.45
CA ILE A 576 15.69 16.36 -2.84
C ILE A 576 14.52 17.28 -2.49
N ARG A 577 14.78 18.49 -1.98
CA ARG A 577 13.76 19.37 -1.41
C ARG A 577 13.20 20.42 -2.36
N ASN A 578 13.90 20.74 -3.45
CA ASN A 578 13.44 21.74 -4.42
C ASN A 578 12.31 21.25 -5.32
N ALA A 579 12.03 19.94 -5.31
CA ALA A 579 11.01 19.38 -6.17
C ALA A 579 9.60 19.83 -5.68
N PRO A 580 8.87 20.64 -6.47
CA PRO A 580 7.68 21.33 -5.97
C PRO A 580 6.52 20.37 -5.73
N ILE A 581 5.57 20.86 -4.93
CA ILE A 581 4.26 20.26 -4.69
C ILE A 581 3.20 21.26 -5.13
N VAL A 582 2.16 20.76 -5.78
CA VAL A 582 1.01 21.58 -6.18
C VAL A 582 -0.13 21.34 -5.21
N PHE A 583 -0.79 22.39 -4.77
CA PHE A 583 -2.04 22.32 -4.02
C PHE A 583 -3.10 23.13 -4.75
N PHE A 584 -4.11 22.44 -5.26
CA PHE A 584 -5.24 23.08 -5.93
C PHE A 584 -6.20 23.65 -4.89
N CYS A 585 -6.54 24.93 -5.04
CA CYS A 585 -7.42 25.63 -4.13
C CYS A 585 -8.49 26.40 -4.90
N LYS A 586 -9.76 26.09 -4.65
CA LYS A 586 -10.91 26.71 -5.33
C LYS A 586 -11.23 28.09 -4.77
N VAL A 587 -11.06 28.30 -3.47
CA VAL A 587 -11.43 29.55 -2.79
C VAL A 587 -10.29 30.05 -1.90
N PRO A 588 -10.09 31.37 -1.78
CA PRO A 588 -9.03 31.95 -0.95
C PRO A 588 -9.40 31.84 0.54
N ASP A 589 -9.29 30.63 1.10
CA ASP A 589 -9.56 30.32 2.51
C ASP A 589 -8.26 30.08 3.28
N LEU A 590 -7.99 30.96 4.26
CA LEU A 590 -6.77 30.94 5.05
C LEU A 590 -6.61 29.62 5.80
N THR A 591 -7.70 29.08 6.32
CA THR A 591 -7.69 27.85 7.12
C THR A 591 -7.35 26.64 6.25
N ILE A 592 -7.87 26.57 5.02
CA ILE A 592 -7.61 25.49 4.08
C ILE A 592 -6.15 25.50 3.65
N ILE A 593 -5.66 26.66 3.18
CA ILE A 593 -4.27 26.78 2.71
C ILE A 593 -3.30 26.53 3.87
N ASN A 594 -3.60 27.05 5.07
CA ASN A 594 -2.78 26.81 6.26
C ASN A 594 -2.72 25.32 6.65
N LYS A 595 -3.86 24.62 6.62
CA LYS A 595 -3.91 23.16 6.83
C LYS A 595 -3.07 22.42 5.78
N ALA A 596 -3.14 22.82 4.51
CA ALA A 596 -2.34 22.25 3.44
C ALA A 596 -0.83 22.45 3.67
N ILE A 597 -0.40 23.66 4.03
CA ILE A 597 1.00 23.95 4.37
C ILE A 597 1.48 23.08 5.54
N ILE A 598 0.69 22.97 6.61
CA ILE A 598 1.03 22.13 7.77
C ILE A 598 1.15 20.66 7.37
N TYR A 599 0.24 20.16 6.52
CA TYR A 599 0.31 18.80 6.00
C TYR A 599 1.59 18.57 5.21
N VAL A 600 1.88 19.44 4.23
CA VAL A 600 3.07 19.37 3.37
C VAL A 600 4.34 19.38 4.21
N ARG A 601 4.44 20.30 5.18
CA ARG A 601 5.61 20.38 6.07
C ARG A 601 5.81 19.14 6.94
N ARG A 602 4.74 18.44 7.32
CA ARG A 602 4.80 17.25 8.18
C ARG A 602 5.04 15.95 7.41
N ASN A 603 4.51 15.85 6.18
CA ASN A 603 4.49 14.59 5.43
C ASN A 603 5.41 14.57 4.20
N GLU A 604 5.81 15.74 3.69
CA GLU A 604 6.52 15.84 2.42
C GLU A 604 7.88 16.51 2.56
N GLN A 605 8.88 15.93 1.88
CA GLN A 605 10.24 16.46 1.85
C GLN A 605 10.36 17.52 0.76
N THR A 606 9.67 18.65 0.92
CA THR A 606 9.73 19.78 -0.02
C THR A 606 10.08 21.08 0.69
N HIS A 607 10.57 22.02 -0.11
CA HIS A 607 10.73 23.43 0.19
C HIS A 607 9.79 24.31 -0.59
N THR A 608 9.07 23.79 -1.58
CA THR A 608 8.27 24.60 -2.50
C THR A 608 6.86 24.04 -2.58
N LEU A 609 5.90 24.90 -2.25
CA LEU A 609 4.47 24.64 -2.40
C LEU A 609 3.89 25.67 -3.37
N ARG A 610 3.26 25.20 -4.44
CA ARG A 610 2.55 26.02 -5.41
C ARG A 610 1.06 25.92 -5.16
N ILE A 611 0.44 27.01 -4.74
CA ILE A 611 -1.01 27.13 -4.64
C ILE A 611 -1.54 27.43 -6.03
N VAL A 612 -2.30 26.51 -6.61
CA VAL A 612 -2.85 26.64 -7.96
C VAL A 612 -4.35 26.92 -7.86
N HIS A 613 -4.78 28.02 -8.47
CA HIS A 613 -6.19 28.34 -8.65
C HIS A 613 -6.54 28.33 -10.15
N VAL A 614 -7.49 27.47 -10.53
CA VAL A 614 -7.98 27.37 -11.90
C VAL A 614 -9.30 28.14 -11.99
N PHE A 615 -9.38 29.09 -12.92
CA PHE A 615 -10.50 30.02 -13.06
C PHE A 615 -10.92 30.17 -14.52
N ALA A 616 -12.18 30.53 -14.77
CA ALA A 616 -12.74 30.61 -16.13
C ALA A 616 -12.73 32.04 -16.68
N ASP A 617 -13.11 33.02 -15.86
CA ASP A 617 -13.32 34.41 -16.26
C ASP A 617 -12.39 35.34 -15.48
N GLU A 618 -11.52 36.02 -16.21
CA GLU A 618 -10.45 36.86 -15.65
C GLU A 618 -10.99 38.14 -15.00
N GLU A 619 -12.08 38.72 -15.52
CA GLU A 619 -12.68 39.93 -14.96
C GLU A 619 -13.46 39.62 -13.69
N ALA A 620 -14.24 38.54 -13.71
CA ALA A 620 -15.03 38.11 -12.56
C ALA A 620 -14.15 37.64 -11.38
N ASP A 621 -13.05 36.94 -11.68
CA ASP A 621 -12.15 36.37 -10.67
C ASP A 621 -11.01 37.31 -10.23
N ALA A 622 -10.81 38.47 -10.88
CA ALA A 622 -9.79 39.46 -10.50
C ALA A 622 -9.67 39.76 -8.97
N PRO A 623 -10.76 40.04 -8.23
CA PRO A 623 -10.66 40.26 -6.78
C PRO A 623 -10.27 39.00 -5.99
N ILE A 624 -10.64 37.81 -6.50
CA ILE A 624 -10.28 36.52 -5.91
C ILE A 624 -8.78 36.27 -6.10
N LEU A 625 -8.26 36.53 -7.30
CA LEU A 625 -6.83 36.41 -7.61
C LEU A 625 -5.97 37.35 -6.75
N ALA A 626 -6.43 38.59 -6.53
CA ALA A 626 -5.74 39.53 -5.63
C ALA A 626 -5.68 38.99 -4.19
N THR A 627 -6.81 38.49 -3.68
CA THR A 627 -6.88 37.90 -2.33
C THR A 627 -5.94 36.71 -2.18
N PHE A 628 -5.86 35.82 -3.18
CA PHE A 628 -4.91 34.71 -3.16
C PHE A 628 -3.44 35.17 -3.12
N ARG A 629 -3.07 36.22 -3.87
CA ARG A 629 -1.71 36.77 -3.86
C ARG A 629 -1.33 37.29 -2.47
N GLU A 630 -2.21 38.08 -1.85
CA GLU A 630 -2.00 38.61 -0.49
C GLU A 630 -1.85 37.48 0.54
N MET A 631 -2.71 36.46 0.46
CA MET A 631 -2.65 35.31 1.35
C MET A 631 -1.40 34.47 1.15
N ALA A 632 -0.97 34.24 -0.09
CA ALA A 632 0.25 33.51 -0.40
C ALA A 632 1.47 34.25 0.15
N ALA A 633 1.54 35.58 -0.03
CA ALA A 633 2.62 36.41 0.53
C ALA A 633 2.65 36.39 2.06
N LEU A 634 1.49 36.47 2.71
CA LEU A 634 1.36 36.33 4.16
C LEU A 634 1.89 34.96 4.63
N LEU A 635 1.44 33.88 3.99
CA LEU A 635 1.81 32.52 4.38
C LEU A 635 3.29 32.21 4.09
N ASP A 636 3.84 32.71 2.99
CA ASP A 636 5.28 32.61 2.69
C ASP A 636 6.12 33.27 3.79
N SER A 637 5.65 34.41 4.32
CA SER A 637 6.30 35.14 5.41
C SER A 637 6.18 34.43 6.76
N MET A 638 5.01 33.83 7.04
CA MET A 638 4.78 33.06 8.26
C MET A 638 5.58 31.74 8.30
N TYR A 639 5.88 31.17 7.13
CA TYR A 639 6.51 29.86 7.01
C TYR A 639 7.88 29.90 6.31
N PRO A 640 8.95 30.42 6.93
CA PRO A 640 10.24 30.67 6.27
C PRO A 640 10.96 29.40 5.77
N LYS A 641 10.53 28.21 6.19
CA LYS A 641 11.09 26.91 5.78
C LYS A 641 10.40 26.31 4.56
N ILE A 642 9.36 26.96 4.03
CA ILE A 642 8.67 26.56 2.81
C ILE A 642 8.36 27.81 2.00
N ARG A 643 8.82 27.83 0.76
CA ARG A 643 8.46 28.83 -0.24
C ARG A 643 7.03 28.54 -0.71
N VAL A 644 6.16 29.54 -0.60
CA VAL A 644 4.77 29.47 -1.05
C VAL A 644 4.61 30.32 -2.31
N ASP A 645 4.44 29.67 -3.45
CA ASP A 645 4.17 30.31 -4.73
C ASP A 645 2.66 30.30 -5.01
N PHE A 646 2.14 31.33 -5.68
CA PHE A 646 0.78 31.37 -6.18
C PHE A 646 0.76 31.31 -7.70
N VAL A 647 0.00 30.37 -8.27
CA VAL A 647 -0.18 30.23 -9.72
C VAL A 647 -1.66 30.32 -10.04
N SER A 648 -2.01 31.34 -10.83
CA SER A 648 -3.36 31.50 -11.39
C SER A 648 -3.38 30.91 -12.80
N VAL A 649 -4.34 30.04 -13.09
CA VAL A 649 -4.41 29.30 -14.37
C VAL A 649 -5.78 29.52 -14.99
N ARG A 650 -5.81 30.07 -16.22
CA ARG A 650 -7.06 30.28 -16.95
C ARG A 650 -7.49 28.99 -17.67
N GLY A 651 -8.68 28.48 -17.37
CA GLY A 651 -9.27 27.30 -18.00
C GLY A 651 -10.28 26.57 -17.10
N GLU A 652 -10.70 25.38 -17.52
CA GLU A 652 -11.55 24.51 -16.69
C GLU A 652 -10.73 23.48 -15.91
N PHE A 653 -11.12 23.24 -14.66
CA PHE A 653 -10.48 22.22 -13.84
C PHE A 653 -10.98 20.82 -14.22
N GLY A 654 -10.06 19.96 -14.68
CA GLY A 654 -10.33 18.58 -15.07
C GLY A 654 -9.07 17.76 -15.31
N PRO A 655 -9.20 16.47 -15.70
CA PRO A 655 -8.07 15.58 -15.93
C PRO A 655 -7.03 16.11 -16.91
N ALA A 656 -7.46 16.70 -18.03
CA ALA A 656 -6.55 17.27 -19.02
C ALA A 656 -5.75 18.47 -18.47
N MET A 657 -6.39 19.34 -17.68
CA MET A 657 -5.72 20.45 -17.00
C MET A 657 -4.67 19.95 -15.99
N ILE A 658 -5.01 18.93 -15.21
CA ILE A 658 -4.09 18.31 -14.24
C ILE A 658 -2.89 17.69 -14.96
N GLU A 659 -3.12 16.96 -16.05
CA GLU A 659 -2.04 16.35 -16.85
C GLU A 659 -1.18 17.43 -17.53
N TRP A 660 -1.78 18.49 -18.07
CA TRP A 660 -1.05 19.62 -18.64
C TRP A 660 -0.14 20.30 -17.61
N LEU A 661 -0.67 20.62 -16.43
CA LEU A 661 0.11 21.18 -15.32
C LEU A 661 1.20 20.21 -14.86
N SER A 662 0.96 18.91 -14.92
CA SER A 662 1.95 17.90 -14.55
C SER A 662 3.16 17.92 -15.48
N ARG A 663 2.89 18.01 -16.79
CA ARG A 663 3.92 18.12 -17.84
C ARG A 663 4.64 19.47 -17.79
N SER A 664 3.90 20.58 -17.74
CA SER A 664 4.45 21.94 -17.79
C SER A 664 5.27 22.29 -16.55
N MET A 665 4.80 21.87 -15.35
CA MET A 665 5.51 22.12 -14.09
C MET A 665 6.52 21.05 -13.72
N ASN A 666 6.59 19.94 -14.47
CA ASN A 666 7.38 18.75 -14.15
C ASN A 666 7.10 18.23 -12.72
N VAL A 667 5.81 18.22 -12.33
CA VAL A 667 5.33 17.72 -11.04
C VAL A 667 4.47 16.50 -11.29
N PRO A 668 4.84 15.31 -10.80
CA PRO A 668 4.00 14.12 -10.92
C PRO A 668 2.60 14.33 -10.32
N ARG A 669 1.55 13.78 -10.95
CA ARG A 669 0.14 13.97 -10.51
C ARG A 669 -0.11 13.56 -9.05
N ASN A 670 0.57 12.52 -8.58
CA ASN A 670 0.53 12.05 -7.19
C ASN A 670 1.20 13.02 -6.17
N MET A 671 1.91 14.04 -6.65
CA MET A 671 2.46 15.18 -5.88
C MET A 671 1.63 16.45 -6.06
N MET A 672 0.44 16.33 -6.66
CA MET A 672 -0.57 17.37 -6.71
C MET A 672 -1.70 17.02 -5.76
N PHE A 673 -2.07 18.00 -4.95
CA PHE A 673 -2.91 17.82 -3.78
C PHE A 673 -4.21 18.60 -3.90
N ILE A 674 -5.27 18.04 -3.36
CA ILE A 674 -6.60 18.65 -3.31
C ILE A 674 -7.19 18.54 -1.91
N THR A 675 -8.14 19.42 -1.59
CA THR A 675 -9.12 19.18 -0.52
C THR A 675 -10.09 18.09 -0.96
N GLN A 676 -10.77 17.44 -0.01
CA GLN A 676 -11.80 16.46 -0.33
C GLN A 676 -12.83 17.08 -1.29
N PRO A 677 -13.03 16.51 -2.48
CA PRO A 677 -13.96 17.05 -3.46
C PRO A 677 -15.40 16.70 -3.06
N ASP A 678 -16.35 17.53 -3.49
CA ASP A 678 -17.77 17.20 -3.44
C ASP A 678 -18.08 15.98 -4.34
N LEU A 679 -19.17 15.25 -4.06
CA LEU A 679 -19.51 14.00 -4.75
C LEU A 679 -19.44 14.09 -6.28
N ILE A 680 -19.84 15.23 -6.86
CA ILE A 680 -19.90 15.46 -8.31
C ILE A 680 -18.50 15.67 -8.92
N SER A 681 -17.58 16.30 -8.18
CA SER A 681 -16.20 16.52 -8.63
C SER A 681 -15.28 15.36 -8.28
N ALA A 682 -15.68 14.47 -7.36
CA ALA A 682 -14.85 13.39 -6.86
C ALA A 682 -14.47 12.36 -7.94
N GLU A 683 -15.39 12.00 -8.83
CA GLU A 683 -15.14 11.03 -9.92
C GLU A 683 -14.14 11.59 -10.97
N ARG A 684 -14.27 12.88 -11.30
CA ARG A 684 -13.38 13.58 -12.26
C ARG A 684 -11.95 13.71 -11.73
N VAL A 685 -11.78 13.69 -10.42
CA VAL A 685 -10.50 14.00 -9.77
C VAL A 685 -9.82 12.75 -9.22
N SER A 686 -10.56 11.74 -8.76
CA SER A 686 -10.01 10.45 -8.33
C SER A 686 -9.29 9.71 -9.46
N THR A 687 -9.85 9.80 -10.68
CA THR A 687 -9.26 9.22 -11.90
C THR A 687 -8.02 9.96 -12.39
N ALA A 688 -7.84 11.23 -12.00
CA ALA A 688 -6.68 12.03 -12.41
C ALA A 688 -5.40 11.67 -11.64
N GLY A 689 -5.49 10.91 -10.54
CA GLY A 689 -4.32 10.44 -9.78
C GLY A 689 -3.71 11.47 -8.80
N VAL A 690 -4.47 12.53 -8.47
CA VAL A 690 -4.11 13.51 -7.44
C VAL A 690 -4.40 12.99 -6.03
N ARG A 691 -3.73 13.54 -5.01
CA ARG A 691 -3.87 13.07 -3.63
C ARG A 691 -4.78 13.96 -2.80
N VAL A 692 -5.66 13.35 -2.00
CA VAL A 692 -6.55 14.07 -1.08
C VAL A 692 -5.86 14.24 0.28
N ILE A 693 -5.62 15.49 0.71
CA ILE A 693 -4.81 15.77 1.91
C ILE A 693 -5.59 16.41 3.08
N THR A 694 -6.71 17.07 2.81
CA THR A 694 -7.55 17.71 3.84
C THR A 694 -9.03 17.40 3.59
N ALA A 695 -9.86 17.47 4.63
CA ALA A 695 -11.31 17.58 4.48
C ALA A 695 -11.66 19.06 4.34
#